data_AF-A0A7S4PJ19-F1
#
_entry.id   AF-A0A7S4PJ19-F1
#
_cell.length_a   1.000
_cell.length_b   1.000
_cell.length_c   1.000
_cell.angle_alpha   90.00
_cell.angle_beta   90.00
_cell.angle_gamma   90.00
#
_symmetry.space_group_name_H-M   'P 1'
#
loop_
_entity.id
_entity.type
_entity.pdbx_description
1 polymer ?
#
loop_
_entity_poly.entity_id
_entity_poly.type
_entity_poly.pdbx_seq_one_letter_code
_entity_poly.pdbx_strand_id
1 'polypeptide(L)'
;MNGKACAAGTTNQVRERLFGLAGSKIRIMAQKQSGAPLEVTLTRGDPEWWAFQDWKDRMHADIATREQEVDSLRLRLRDAESQSSRDRQEFDNLNAQIMQLSRQHRKLQVDLENEIEIRKRSESMLTYMSNEKKHSEEQIENLLNKVSEVTLSFKSAQGLAREMTEKARQSEQARANEEKLRKAAETRETRAQSLLLEEIRKAKDLEIEKTILQKRSDELKEMVERLESVDVSGIRQQVHVAERELELSKKEVDRYAAFVDKMQKDNLSLHSALGDVQLENMKLKESLEEGKNKIQHLETALESAVSAKIDALKNESNASALLSQKENDVKAAEGKIMMLENNIKSLQAEVEHYVSRVNEKTADEKRLQMESRAQIDKLVEDQNKSERMLVKKDQEVRGLETKVAALNVQVEDLKQEVLELEAAKSKLQSLVVTKTREHATQVSNFQLEENILREKCFALESDLNRWIKHDKAQQENMADLEHRIDDMNKQIKDLKNQIHQDNKQIIALEEVKKTLMAETSEYSKQVANLQYEVLILKQQGEAMKLSETKMEERSNKLIKEVHELQDELHTRSMACSALQDKIDMLQKELTRIPELSDKHADAVVQVRSLEEALKTMKLEKERALEMLDALRKEHELAQRQFEGFKSELHKQKALTQESSNKTQRQLREEIAALTSERDDLAAELNRFYALPSPCGIGMGISEVLEHSTRIITVSDLAPGQSAQLSGAIRKGDELVAVDGVLAAGQTLDELKGRIAGRRGSKLTLTLKRTSAEDSFRNGREFSVTMKRGCFGPEHCIMEGE
;
A
#
# COMPACT_ATOMS: atom_id res chain seq x y z
N MET A 1 137.40 -24.87 -55.25
CA MET A 1 137.70 -24.09 -56.47
C MET A 1 137.54 -22.62 -56.08
N ASN A 2 138.62 -21.98 -55.66
CA ASN A 2 139.58 -21.22 -56.51
C ASN A 2 139.01 -19.81 -56.81
N GLY A 3 139.56 -18.69 -56.33
CA GLY A 3 140.78 -18.43 -55.54
C GLY A 3 140.49 -17.47 -54.38
N LYS A 4 141.09 -17.59 -53.19
CA LYS A 4 142.53 -17.41 -52.90
C LYS A 4 143.10 -16.10 -53.48
N ALA A 5 142.93 -15.03 -52.71
CA ALA A 5 144.05 -14.41 -51.98
C ALA A 5 143.62 -14.31 -50.49
N CYS A 6 144.18 -15.13 -49.59
CA CYS A 6 145.32 -14.79 -48.71
C CYS A 6 144.93 -13.68 -47.71
N ALA A 7 144.38 -13.92 -46.51
CA ALA A 7 144.94 -14.63 -45.36
C ALA A 7 146.38 -14.24 -44.99
N ALA A 8 146.52 -13.62 -43.81
CA ALA A 8 147.38 -14.15 -42.76
C ALA A 8 146.81 -13.80 -41.36
N GLY A 9 146.43 -14.83 -40.57
CA GLY A 9 146.33 -14.87 -39.09
C GLY A 9 145.18 -14.12 -38.37
N THR A 10 144.59 -14.59 -37.25
CA THR A 10 144.22 -15.96 -36.80
C THR A 10 142.72 -16.03 -36.46
N THR A 11 142.13 -17.23 -36.49
CA THR A 11 140.68 -17.53 -36.43
C THR A 11 139.95 -17.17 -35.13
N ASN A 12 140.64 -16.99 -34.01
CA ASN A 12 140.02 -16.47 -32.78
C ASN A 12 139.75 -14.95 -32.85
N GLN A 13 140.54 -14.20 -33.62
CA GLN A 13 140.43 -12.74 -33.72
C GLN A 13 139.21 -12.27 -34.52
N VAL A 14 138.72 -13.08 -35.47
CA VAL A 14 137.49 -12.77 -36.22
C VAL A 14 136.25 -13.07 -35.35
N ARG A 15 136.32 -14.10 -34.49
CA ARG A 15 135.24 -14.47 -33.57
C ARG A 15 135.09 -13.47 -32.41
N GLU A 16 136.18 -13.02 -31.78
CA GLU A 16 136.15 -11.93 -30.77
C GLU A 16 135.67 -10.59 -31.37
N ARG A 17 135.89 -10.35 -32.66
CA ARG A 17 135.34 -9.18 -33.33
C ARG A 17 133.85 -9.35 -33.65
N LEU A 18 133.34 -10.57 -33.75
CA LEU A 18 131.94 -10.95 -33.98
C LEU A 18 131.10 -11.06 -32.68
N PHE A 19 131.73 -11.35 -31.53
CA PHE A 19 131.10 -11.38 -30.21
C PHE A 19 131.68 -10.27 -29.35
N GLY A 20 130.91 -9.21 -29.17
CA GLY A 20 131.27 -8.09 -28.30
C GLY A 20 130.20 -7.88 -27.26
N LEU A 21 130.48 -7.01 -26.29
CA LEU A 21 129.49 -6.54 -25.32
C LEU A 21 128.17 -6.31 -26.04
N ALA A 22 127.12 -6.81 -25.38
CA ALA A 22 125.80 -6.32 -25.64
C ALA A 22 125.95 -4.78 -25.80
N GLY A 23 125.54 -4.23 -26.93
CA GLY A 23 125.56 -2.80 -27.31
C GLY A 23 126.13 -2.61 -28.69
N SER A 24 127.12 -3.43 -29.00
CA SER A 24 128.15 -3.09 -29.96
C SER A 24 127.73 -3.27 -31.41
N LYS A 25 127.94 -2.25 -32.25
CA LYS A 25 127.64 -2.39 -33.67
C LYS A 25 128.67 -3.23 -34.40
N ILE A 26 128.23 -4.23 -35.16
CA ILE A 26 129.10 -4.94 -36.09
C ILE A 26 128.94 -4.42 -37.51
N ARG A 27 130.07 -4.07 -38.12
CA ARG A 27 130.15 -3.74 -39.53
C ARG A 27 130.60 -4.92 -40.35
N ILE A 28 129.79 -5.27 -41.33
CA ILE A 28 130.05 -6.33 -42.29
C ILE A 28 130.20 -5.66 -43.64
N MET A 29 131.40 -5.76 -44.21
CA MET A 29 131.68 -5.35 -45.58
C MET A 29 131.34 -6.54 -46.49
N ALA A 30 130.22 -6.44 -47.19
CA ALA A 30 129.86 -7.30 -48.30
C ALA A 30 130.09 -6.55 -49.62
N GLN A 31 129.97 -7.20 -50.77
CA GLN A 31 130.12 -6.55 -52.08
C GLN A 31 128.82 -6.74 -52.87
N LYS A 32 128.28 -5.66 -53.46
CA LYS A 32 127.07 -5.72 -54.30
C LYS A 32 127.41 -6.29 -55.68
N GLN A 33 126.39 -6.77 -56.41
CA GLN A 33 126.54 -7.23 -57.81
C GLN A 33 127.03 -6.15 -58.77
N SER A 34 126.94 -4.86 -58.41
CA SER A 34 127.50 -3.74 -59.17
C SER A 34 129.00 -3.48 -58.93
N GLY A 35 129.69 -4.31 -58.14
CA GLY A 35 131.11 -4.14 -57.80
C GLY A 35 131.40 -3.13 -56.68
N ALA A 36 130.39 -2.37 -56.23
CA ALA A 36 130.52 -1.47 -55.08
C ALA A 36 130.50 -2.25 -53.74
N PRO A 37 131.37 -1.91 -52.77
CA PRO A 37 131.29 -2.44 -51.42
C PRO A 37 129.97 -2.00 -50.73
N LEU A 38 129.29 -2.94 -50.05
CA LEU A 38 128.15 -2.75 -49.16
C LEU A 38 128.62 -2.90 -47.71
N GLU A 39 128.66 -1.80 -46.99
CA GLU A 39 128.91 -1.79 -45.54
C GLU A 39 127.55 -1.90 -44.80
N VAL A 40 127.32 -3.00 -44.09
CA VAL A 40 126.14 -3.19 -43.23
C VAL A 40 126.55 -3.03 -41.77
N THR A 41 125.96 -2.07 -41.07
CA THR A 41 126.16 -1.86 -39.64
C THR A 41 124.98 -2.45 -38.85
N LEU A 42 125.18 -3.57 -38.16
CA LEU A 42 124.23 -4.17 -37.20
C LEU A 42 124.57 -3.69 -35.79
N THR A 43 123.65 -3.70 -34.81
CA THR A 43 123.88 -3.27 -33.40
C THR A 43 123.71 -4.43 -32.45
N ARG A 44 124.62 -4.60 -31.48
CA ARG A 44 124.56 -5.70 -30.52
C ARG A 44 123.93 -5.32 -29.17
N GLY A 45 123.28 -4.16 -28.94
CA GLY A 45 122.50 -3.72 -27.72
C GLY A 45 122.94 -4.09 -26.25
N ASP A 46 123.23 -3.12 -25.37
CA ASP A 46 123.90 -3.24 -24.02
C ASP A 46 123.00 -3.89 -22.99
N PRO A 47 123.48 -4.72 -22.03
CA PRO A 47 122.58 -5.31 -21.04
C PRO A 47 121.78 -4.24 -20.31
N GLU A 48 122.32 -3.03 -20.11
CA GLU A 48 121.59 -1.90 -19.53
C GLU A 48 120.57 -1.29 -20.51
N TRP A 49 120.88 -1.26 -21.81
CA TRP A 49 119.95 -0.78 -22.84
C TRP A 49 118.77 -1.72 -23.01
N TRP A 50 119.01 -3.03 -22.96
CA TRP A 50 117.95 -4.03 -22.96
C TRP A 50 117.21 -4.09 -21.63
N ALA A 51 117.89 -3.88 -20.49
CA ALA A 51 117.21 -3.74 -19.20
C ALA A 51 116.30 -2.51 -19.17
N PHE A 52 116.73 -1.40 -19.78
CA PHE A 52 115.90 -0.20 -19.95
C PHE A 52 114.74 -0.43 -20.93
N GLN A 53 114.98 -1.13 -22.04
CA GLN A 53 113.94 -1.44 -23.01
C GLN A 53 112.91 -2.41 -22.42
N ASP A 54 113.35 -3.44 -21.70
CA ASP A 54 112.49 -4.34 -20.92
C ASP A 54 111.76 -3.61 -19.79
N TRP A 55 112.41 -2.67 -19.11
CA TRP A 55 111.76 -1.85 -18.08
C TRP A 55 110.68 -0.95 -18.68
N LYS A 56 110.96 -0.35 -19.85
CA LYS A 56 110.01 0.47 -20.59
C LYS A 56 108.84 -0.35 -21.11
N ASP A 57 109.10 -1.53 -21.66
CA ASP A 57 108.06 -2.42 -22.17
C ASP A 57 107.21 -3.00 -21.02
N ARG A 58 107.83 -3.28 -19.85
CA ARG A 58 107.10 -3.59 -18.60
C ARG A 58 106.26 -2.42 -18.11
N MET A 59 106.79 -1.19 -18.11
CA MET A 59 106.03 0.00 -17.72
C MET A 59 104.86 0.27 -18.66
N HIS A 60 105.05 0.09 -19.98
CA HIS A 60 103.95 0.21 -20.94
C HIS A 60 102.89 -0.88 -20.75
N ALA A 61 103.29 -2.12 -20.46
CA ALA A 61 102.36 -3.19 -20.13
C ALA A 61 101.60 -2.92 -18.82
N ASP A 62 102.27 -2.40 -17.78
CA ASP A 62 101.64 -2.00 -16.53
C ASP A 62 100.66 -0.83 -16.71
N ILE A 63 101.03 0.17 -17.52
CA ILE A 63 100.15 1.30 -17.87
C ILE A 63 98.92 0.79 -18.63
N ALA A 64 99.09 -0.06 -19.64
CA ALA A 64 97.97 -0.64 -20.39
C ALA A 64 97.04 -1.47 -19.49
N THR A 65 97.61 -2.23 -18.55
CA THR A 65 96.83 -3.00 -17.57
C THR A 65 96.03 -2.08 -16.64
N ARG A 66 96.65 -1.01 -16.14
CA ARG A 66 95.97 0.00 -15.30
C ARG A 66 94.91 0.79 -16.06
N GLU A 67 95.13 1.08 -17.35
CA GLU A 67 94.12 1.71 -18.19
C GLU A 67 92.90 0.79 -18.37
N GLN A 68 93.11 -0.51 -18.60
CA GLN A 68 92.02 -1.50 -18.61
C GLN A 68 91.28 -1.57 -17.27
N GLU A 69 92.00 -1.53 -16.14
CA GLU A 69 91.38 -1.48 -14.81
C GLU A 69 90.52 -0.22 -14.63
N VAL A 70 91.04 0.95 -15.00
CA VAL A 70 90.32 2.23 -14.92
C VAL A 70 89.07 2.22 -15.79
N ASP A 71 89.15 1.69 -17.01
CA ASP A 71 87.99 1.60 -17.89
C ASP A 71 86.95 0.60 -17.37
N SER A 72 87.38 -0.51 -16.76
CA SER A 72 86.49 -1.46 -16.07
C SER A 72 85.78 -0.82 -14.87
N LEU A 73 86.48 0.03 -14.10
CA LEU A 73 85.91 0.76 -12.97
C LEU A 73 84.92 1.84 -13.44
N ARG A 74 85.22 2.53 -14.55
CA ARG A 74 84.29 3.50 -15.16
C ARG A 74 83.03 2.85 -15.69
N LEU A 75 83.14 1.64 -16.24
CA LEU A 75 81.97 0.86 -16.67
C LEU A 75 81.10 0.49 -15.46
N ARG A 76 81.72 -0.07 -14.41
CA ARG A 76 81.01 -0.39 -13.16
C ARG A 76 80.36 0.84 -12.51
N LEU A 77 81.01 2.01 -12.58
CA LEU A 77 80.44 3.26 -12.06
C LEU A 77 79.20 3.67 -12.86
N ARG A 78 79.24 3.61 -14.19
CA ARG A 78 78.07 3.88 -15.04
C ARG A 78 76.93 2.91 -14.79
N ASP A 79 77.23 1.62 -14.63
CA ASP A 79 76.23 0.61 -14.29
C ASP A 79 75.59 0.88 -12.92
N ALA A 80 76.40 1.27 -11.92
CA ALA A 80 75.92 1.64 -10.60
C ALA A 80 75.07 2.93 -10.60
N GLU A 81 75.43 3.93 -11.40
CA GLU A 81 74.64 5.16 -11.57
C GLU A 81 73.31 4.88 -12.28
N SER A 82 73.32 4.03 -13.31
CA SER A 82 72.11 3.58 -13.99
C SER A 82 71.18 2.81 -13.05
N GLN A 83 71.73 1.90 -12.24
CA GLN A 83 70.98 1.18 -11.22
C GLN A 83 70.40 2.13 -10.17
N SER A 84 71.19 3.09 -9.67
CA SER A 84 70.70 4.08 -8.71
C SER A 84 69.58 4.96 -9.29
N SER A 85 69.62 5.26 -10.58
CA SER A 85 68.53 5.99 -11.26
C SER A 85 67.25 5.16 -11.33
N ARG A 86 67.36 3.87 -11.66
CA ARG A 86 66.23 2.92 -11.65
C ARG A 86 65.64 2.79 -10.25
N ASP A 87 66.48 2.61 -9.23
CA ASP A 87 66.05 2.49 -7.84
C ASP A 87 65.33 3.77 -7.36
N ARG A 88 65.77 4.97 -7.78
CA ARG A 88 65.06 6.23 -7.50
C ARG A 88 63.69 6.26 -8.17
N GLN A 89 63.60 5.85 -9.44
CA GLN A 89 62.33 5.80 -10.16
C GLN A 89 61.36 4.79 -9.54
N GLU A 90 61.85 3.63 -9.10
CA GLU A 90 61.06 2.65 -8.34
C GLU A 90 60.59 3.22 -7.01
N PHE A 91 61.45 3.95 -6.29
CA PHE A 91 61.09 4.62 -5.05
C PHE A 91 60.00 5.69 -5.27
N ASP A 92 60.08 6.49 -6.32
CA ASP A 92 59.06 7.47 -6.67
C ASP A 92 57.73 6.81 -7.03
N ASN A 93 57.76 5.68 -7.76
CA ASN A 93 56.58 4.89 -8.08
C ASN A 93 55.94 4.29 -6.82
N LEU A 94 56.74 3.73 -5.90
CA LEU A 94 56.27 3.22 -4.61
C LEU A 94 55.69 4.34 -3.75
N ASN A 95 56.31 5.51 -3.74
CA ASN A 95 55.81 6.67 -3.00
C ASN A 95 54.47 7.18 -3.57
N ALA A 96 54.30 7.17 -4.89
CA ALA A 96 53.03 7.45 -5.54
C ALA A 96 51.94 6.43 -5.15
N GLN A 97 52.28 5.14 -5.10
CA GLN A 97 51.36 4.09 -4.62
C GLN A 97 51.00 4.28 -3.14
N ILE A 98 51.96 4.60 -2.27
CA ILE A 98 51.73 4.90 -0.85
C ILE A 98 50.77 6.09 -0.71
N MET A 99 50.94 7.15 -1.50
CA MET A 99 50.04 8.30 -1.50
C MET A 99 48.63 7.94 -1.97
N GLN A 100 48.50 7.08 -2.98
CA GLN A 100 47.21 6.57 -3.44
C GLN A 100 46.52 5.72 -2.37
N LEU A 101 47.24 4.78 -1.74
CA LEU A 101 46.73 3.97 -0.63
C LEU A 101 46.34 4.84 0.57
N SER A 102 47.11 5.87 0.89
CA SER A 102 46.79 6.81 1.97
C SER A 102 45.49 7.58 1.70
N ARG A 103 45.24 7.98 0.44
CA ARG A 103 43.97 8.60 0.04
C ARG A 103 42.80 7.63 0.18
N GLN A 104 42.98 6.37 -0.25
CA GLN A 104 41.96 5.32 -0.10
C GLN A 104 41.67 5.02 1.37
N HIS A 105 42.71 4.90 2.20
CA HIS A 105 42.56 4.70 3.64
C HIS A 105 41.80 5.84 4.30
N ARG A 106 42.13 7.09 3.96
CA ARG A 106 41.41 8.26 4.48
C ARG A 106 39.93 8.28 4.04
N LYS A 107 39.64 7.87 2.81
CA LYS A 107 38.25 7.74 2.34
C LYS A 107 37.50 6.67 3.14
N LEU A 108 38.08 5.48 3.31
CA LEU A 108 37.48 4.40 4.10
C LEU A 108 37.27 4.81 5.56
N GLN A 109 38.16 5.62 6.14
CA GLN A 109 38.00 6.14 7.49
C GLN A 109 36.79 7.07 7.60
N VAL A 110 36.60 7.98 6.64
CA VAL A 110 35.42 8.85 6.59
C VAL A 110 34.14 8.04 6.39
N ASP A 111 34.16 7.04 5.51
CA ASP A 111 33.01 6.16 5.27
C ASP A 111 32.66 5.36 6.55
N LEU A 112 33.66 4.87 7.29
CA LEU A 112 33.46 4.17 8.56
C LEU A 112 32.90 5.11 9.65
N GLU A 113 33.40 6.34 9.76
CA GLU A 113 32.88 7.34 10.70
C GLU A 113 31.42 7.67 10.41
N ASN A 114 31.06 7.83 9.14
CA ASN A 114 29.67 8.02 8.70
C ASN A 114 28.79 6.81 9.06
N GLU A 115 29.28 5.58 8.85
CA GLU A 115 28.52 4.37 9.21
C GLU A 115 28.32 4.26 10.72
N ILE A 116 29.33 4.59 11.53
CA ILE A 116 29.22 4.65 12.99
C ILE A 116 28.16 5.68 13.41
N GLU A 117 28.11 6.84 12.76
CA GLU A 117 27.10 7.87 13.06
C GLU A 117 25.68 7.42 12.68
N ILE A 118 25.52 6.78 11.52
CA ILE A 118 24.24 6.19 11.10
C ILE A 118 23.78 5.13 12.09
N ARG A 119 24.68 4.26 12.57
CA ARG A 119 24.36 3.25 13.60
C ARG A 119 23.97 3.87 14.93
N LYS A 120 24.64 4.94 15.37
CA LYS A 120 24.24 5.66 16.60
C LYS A 120 22.85 6.28 16.47
N ARG A 121 22.52 6.83 15.30
CA ARG A 121 21.18 7.38 15.03
C ARG A 121 20.12 6.28 15.03
N SER A 122 20.39 5.13 14.41
CA SER A 122 19.45 4.00 14.40
C SER A 122 19.27 3.39 15.80
N GLU A 123 20.34 3.26 16.59
CA GLU A 123 20.26 2.82 18.00
C GLU A 123 19.44 3.78 18.86
N SER A 124 19.63 5.09 18.67
CA SER A 124 18.83 6.12 19.38
C SER A 124 17.36 6.03 18.99
N MET A 125 17.06 5.80 17.71
CA MET A 125 15.70 5.61 17.20
C MET A 125 15.05 4.32 17.73
N LEU A 126 15.80 3.21 17.78
CA LEU A 126 15.33 1.95 18.38
C LEU A 126 15.04 2.12 19.88
N THR A 127 15.86 2.89 20.59
CA THR A 127 15.65 3.20 22.01
C THR A 127 14.38 4.03 22.21
N TYR A 128 14.16 5.03 21.36
CA TYR A 128 12.93 5.82 21.34
C TYR A 128 11.70 4.94 21.07
N MET A 129 11.73 4.13 20.00
CA MET A 129 10.63 3.20 19.67
C MET A 129 10.38 2.18 20.79
N SER A 130 11.43 1.70 21.47
CA SER A 130 11.27 0.80 22.61
C SER A 130 10.59 1.47 23.80
N ASN A 131 10.84 2.76 24.03
CA ASN A 131 10.18 3.52 25.09
C ASN A 131 8.72 3.83 24.72
N GLU A 132 8.46 4.18 23.46
CA GLU A 132 7.10 4.39 22.96
C GLU A 132 6.26 3.11 23.01
N LYS A 133 6.88 1.97 22.67
CA LYS A 133 6.26 0.65 22.84
C LYS A 133 5.89 0.38 24.31
N LYS A 134 6.81 0.60 25.26
CA LYS A 134 6.52 0.44 26.69
C LYS A 134 5.39 1.36 27.13
N HIS A 135 5.39 2.62 26.69
CA HIS A 135 4.32 3.55 27.00
C HIS A 135 2.96 3.07 26.45
N SER A 136 2.96 2.51 25.24
CA SER A 136 1.76 1.94 24.62
C SER A 136 1.29 0.68 25.37
N GLU A 137 2.21 -0.18 25.81
CA GLU A 137 1.90 -1.34 26.65
C GLU A 137 1.27 -0.93 27.99
N GLU A 138 1.81 0.10 28.65
CA GLU A 138 1.23 0.68 29.88
C GLU A 138 -0.16 1.27 29.64
N GLN A 139 -0.39 1.93 28.50
CA GLN A 139 -1.71 2.44 28.13
C GLN A 139 -2.71 1.30 27.91
N ILE A 140 -2.30 0.24 27.21
CA ILE A 140 -3.13 -0.95 26.98
C ILE A 140 -3.47 -1.63 28.31
N GLU A 141 -2.51 -1.79 29.21
CA GLU A 141 -2.74 -2.38 30.54
C GLU A 141 -3.72 -1.54 31.36
N ASN A 142 -3.57 -0.20 31.34
CA ASN A 142 -4.51 0.71 31.99
C ASN A 142 -5.92 0.63 31.38
N LEU A 143 -6.04 0.48 30.06
CA LEU A 143 -7.32 0.28 29.39
C LEU A 143 -7.94 -1.08 29.73
N LEU A 144 -7.15 -2.15 29.77
CA LEU A 144 -7.61 -3.48 30.19
C LEU A 144 -8.13 -3.47 31.62
N ASN A 145 -7.43 -2.77 32.53
CA ASN A 145 -7.88 -2.59 33.91
C ASN A 145 -9.22 -1.84 33.97
N LYS A 146 -9.37 -0.75 33.21
CA LYS A 146 -10.65 -0.03 33.09
C LYS A 146 -11.76 -0.88 32.50
N VAL A 147 -11.49 -1.67 31.47
CA VAL A 147 -12.48 -2.60 30.89
C VAL A 147 -12.87 -3.67 31.91
N SER A 148 -11.93 -4.18 32.71
CA SER A 148 -12.20 -5.15 33.77
C SER A 148 -13.07 -4.53 34.88
N GLU A 149 -12.80 -3.29 35.30
CA GLU A 149 -13.63 -2.53 36.25
C GLU A 149 -15.05 -2.27 35.71
N VAL A 150 -15.16 -1.87 34.45
CA VAL A 150 -16.46 -1.68 33.79
C VAL A 150 -17.20 -3.01 33.66
N THR A 151 -16.50 -4.10 33.38
CA THR A 151 -17.11 -5.45 33.29
C THR A 151 -17.59 -5.92 34.66
N LEU A 152 -16.83 -5.67 35.73
CA LEU A 152 -17.22 -5.97 37.10
C LEU A 152 -18.41 -5.11 37.56
N SER A 153 -18.41 -3.82 37.26
CA SER A 153 -19.53 -2.92 37.59
C SER A 153 -20.78 -3.29 36.79
N PHE A 154 -20.63 -3.70 35.53
CA PHE A 154 -21.74 -4.20 34.70
C PHE A 154 -22.31 -5.51 35.25
N LYS A 155 -21.46 -6.48 35.63
CA LYS A 155 -21.91 -7.73 36.26
C LYS A 155 -22.60 -7.46 37.61
N SER A 156 -22.09 -6.53 38.40
CA SER A 156 -22.71 -6.10 39.66
C SER A 156 -24.06 -5.43 39.42
N ALA A 157 -24.16 -4.54 38.42
CA ALA A 157 -25.42 -3.89 38.04
C ALA A 157 -26.43 -4.89 37.46
N GLN A 158 -25.97 -5.89 36.71
CA GLN A 158 -26.81 -6.98 36.19
C GLN A 158 -27.31 -7.88 37.32
N GLY A 159 -26.48 -8.15 38.33
CA GLY A 159 -26.87 -8.86 39.55
C GLY A 159 -27.92 -8.08 40.34
N LEU A 160 -27.69 -6.79 40.56
CA LEU A 160 -28.63 -5.90 41.25
C LEU A 160 -29.95 -5.76 40.48
N ALA A 161 -29.89 -5.66 39.15
CA ALA A 161 -31.08 -5.60 38.30
C ALA A 161 -31.91 -6.88 38.40
N ARG A 162 -31.26 -8.06 38.42
CA ARG A 162 -31.94 -9.36 38.64
C ARG A 162 -32.56 -9.43 40.03
N GLU A 163 -31.86 -8.99 41.07
CA GLU A 163 -32.37 -8.96 42.43
C GLU A 163 -33.55 -7.99 42.58
N MET A 164 -33.48 -6.81 41.94
CA MET A 164 -34.56 -5.82 41.91
C MET A 164 -35.77 -6.34 41.15
N THR A 165 -35.59 -7.05 40.03
CA THR A 165 -36.71 -7.68 39.31
C THR A 165 -37.35 -8.81 40.10
N GLU A 166 -36.58 -9.60 40.84
CA GLU A 166 -37.13 -10.68 41.67
C GLU A 166 -37.84 -10.12 42.91
N LYS A 167 -37.29 -9.08 43.54
CA LYS A 167 -37.97 -8.32 44.62
C LYS A 167 -39.22 -7.60 44.13
N ALA A 168 -39.20 -7.03 42.93
CA ALA A 168 -40.39 -6.45 42.31
C ALA A 168 -41.47 -7.52 42.07
N ARG A 169 -41.10 -8.68 41.52
CA ARG A 169 -42.00 -9.81 41.31
C ARG A 169 -42.61 -10.33 42.62
N GLN A 170 -41.80 -10.45 43.68
CA GLN A 170 -42.27 -10.83 45.01
C GLN A 170 -43.18 -9.76 45.63
N SER A 171 -42.86 -8.47 45.47
CA SER A 171 -43.68 -7.35 45.92
C SER A 171 -45.01 -7.28 45.16
N GLU A 172 -45.01 -7.59 43.87
CA GLU A 172 -46.20 -7.57 43.02
C GLU A 172 -47.10 -8.76 43.32
N GLN A 173 -46.52 -9.92 43.61
CA GLN A 173 -47.24 -11.10 44.10
C GLN A 173 -47.81 -10.87 45.51
N ALA A 174 -47.10 -10.15 46.38
CA ALA A 174 -47.60 -9.72 47.68
C ALA A 174 -48.76 -8.71 47.56
N ARG A 175 -48.62 -7.69 46.70
CA ARG A 175 -49.69 -6.72 46.39
C ARG A 175 -50.91 -7.38 45.77
N ALA A 176 -50.73 -8.33 44.86
CA ALA A 176 -51.84 -9.07 44.27
C ALA A 176 -52.61 -9.90 45.30
N ASN A 177 -51.92 -10.44 46.31
CA ASN A 177 -52.55 -11.16 47.41
C ASN A 177 -53.23 -10.20 48.41
N GLU A 178 -52.59 -9.09 48.74
CA GLU A 178 -53.16 -8.04 49.58
C GLU A 178 -54.39 -7.39 48.94
N GLU A 179 -54.37 -7.14 47.64
CA GLU A 179 -55.50 -6.58 46.90
C GLU A 179 -56.64 -7.59 46.74
N LYS A 180 -56.36 -8.88 46.65
CA LYS A 180 -57.39 -9.94 46.73
C LYS A 180 -58.05 -9.96 48.11
N LEU A 181 -57.26 -9.84 49.19
CA LEU A 181 -57.77 -9.79 50.56
C LEU A 181 -58.56 -8.50 50.82
N ARG A 182 -58.08 -7.37 50.30
CA ARG A 182 -58.73 -6.06 50.38
C ARG A 182 -60.05 -6.05 49.60
N LYS A 183 -60.09 -6.55 48.36
CA LYS A 183 -61.35 -6.68 47.59
C LYS A 183 -62.33 -7.64 48.25
N ALA A 184 -61.86 -8.70 48.90
CA ALA A 184 -62.72 -9.60 49.69
C ALA A 184 -63.27 -8.92 50.96
N ALA A 185 -62.51 -8.01 51.58
CA ALA A 185 -62.97 -7.21 52.71
C ALA A 185 -63.94 -6.10 52.27
N GLU A 186 -63.61 -5.35 51.22
CA GLU A 186 -64.45 -4.30 50.64
C GLU A 186 -65.77 -4.87 50.12
N THR A 187 -65.79 -6.08 49.53
CA THR A 187 -67.05 -6.73 49.11
C THR A 187 -67.91 -7.20 50.28
N ARG A 188 -67.31 -7.50 51.45
CA ARG A 188 -68.06 -7.80 52.68
C ARG A 188 -68.59 -6.51 53.32
N GLU A 189 -67.80 -5.46 53.31
CA GLU A 189 -68.18 -4.15 53.86
C GLU A 189 -69.24 -3.45 53.01
N THR A 190 -69.09 -3.47 51.68
CA THR A 190 -70.11 -2.94 50.75
C THR A 190 -71.41 -3.73 50.79
N ARG A 191 -71.38 -5.05 51.02
CA ARG A 191 -72.60 -5.85 51.28
C ARG A 191 -73.25 -5.50 52.62
N ALA A 192 -72.47 -5.27 53.67
CA ALA A 192 -73.00 -4.85 54.96
C ALA A 192 -73.59 -3.43 54.90
N GLN A 193 -72.90 -2.51 54.22
CA GLN A 193 -73.34 -1.13 54.00
C GLN A 193 -74.53 -1.05 53.05
N SER A 194 -74.61 -1.90 52.02
CA SER A 194 -75.76 -1.95 51.10
C SER A 194 -77.01 -2.45 51.80
N LEU A 195 -76.91 -3.46 52.68
CA LEU A 195 -78.04 -3.94 53.47
C LEU A 195 -78.51 -2.88 54.48
N LEU A 196 -77.58 -2.18 55.13
CA LEU A 196 -77.92 -1.08 56.04
C LEU A 196 -78.56 0.11 55.30
N LEU A 197 -78.05 0.45 54.11
CA LEU A 197 -78.60 1.51 53.26
C LEU A 197 -79.94 1.13 52.65
N GLU A 198 -80.20 -0.15 52.38
CA GLU A 198 -81.49 -0.63 51.90
C GLU A 198 -82.55 -0.58 53.01
N GLU A 199 -82.18 -0.86 54.27
CA GLU A 199 -83.07 -0.65 55.43
C GLU A 199 -83.34 0.84 55.68
N ILE A 200 -82.32 1.69 55.58
CA ILE A 200 -82.47 3.16 55.72
C ILE A 200 -83.29 3.73 54.55
N ARG A 201 -83.12 3.21 53.33
CA ARG A 201 -83.92 3.61 52.15
C ARG A 201 -85.36 3.17 52.29
N LYS A 202 -85.67 1.95 52.71
CA LYS A 202 -87.05 1.52 52.97
C LYS A 202 -87.74 2.36 54.05
N ALA A 203 -87.00 2.79 55.08
CA ALA A 203 -87.53 3.70 56.10
C ALA A 203 -87.76 5.13 55.56
N LYS A 204 -86.84 5.65 54.73
CA LYS A 204 -86.98 6.97 54.10
C LYS A 204 -88.02 7.00 52.99
N ASP A 205 -88.15 5.93 52.21
CA ASP A 205 -89.09 5.84 51.09
C ASP A 205 -90.53 5.85 51.61
N LEU A 206 -90.81 5.23 52.76
CA LEU A 206 -92.11 5.33 53.44
C LEU A 206 -92.43 6.74 53.99
N GLU A 207 -91.40 7.49 54.38
CA GLU A 207 -91.55 8.87 54.88
C GLU A 207 -91.62 9.90 53.72
N ILE A 208 -90.97 9.59 52.60
CA ILE A 208 -91.03 10.31 51.34
C ILE A 208 -92.37 10.07 50.64
N GLU A 209 -92.93 8.86 50.64
CA GLU A 209 -94.25 8.58 50.04
C GLU A 209 -95.37 9.35 50.75
N LYS A 210 -95.27 9.49 52.08
CA LYS A 210 -96.18 10.31 52.91
C LYS A 210 -96.07 11.81 52.61
N THR A 211 -94.88 12.31 52.28
CA THR A 211 -94.65 13.72 51.93
C THR A 211 -94.91 14.02 50.45
N ILE A 212 -94.71 13.04 49.55
CA ILE A 212 -95.03 13.10 48.12
C ILE A 212 -96.54 13.14 47.91
N LEU A 213 -97.35 12.35 48.64
CA LEU A 213 -98.81 12.42 48.51
C LEU A 213 -99.39 13.76 49.01
N GLN A 214 -98.73 14.40 49.97
CA GLN A 214 -99.08 15.74 50.44
C GLN A 214 -98.65 16.83 49.43
N LYS A 215 -97.46 16.72 48.83
CA LYS A 215 -96.94 17.65 47.81
C LYS A 215 -97.64 17.55 46.45
N ARG A 216 -98.07 16.35 46.03
CA ARG A 216 -98.74 16.13 44.74
C ARG A 216 -100.14 16.77 44.67
N SER A 217 -100.72 17.08 45.83
CA SER A 217 -101.93 17.90 45.98
C SER A 217 -101.65 19.40 45.77
N ASP A 218 -100.44 19.86 46.11
CA ASP A 218 -100.03 21.26 46.01
C ASP A 218 -99.38 21.57 44.65
N GLU A 219 -98.68 20.61 44.04
CA GLU A 219 -97.98 20.73 42.74
C GLU A 219 -98.93 20.73 41.53
N LEU A 220 -100.14 20.14 41.64
CA LEU A 220 -101.18 20.24 40.61
C LEU A 220 -101.79 21.66 40.52
N LYS A 221 -101.62 22.51 41.55
CA LYS A 221 -101.98 23.94 41.51
C LYS A 221 -100.90 24.82 40.87
N GLU A 222 -99.63 24.40 40.90
CA GLU A 222 -98.50 25.20 40.43
C GLU A 222 -98.08 24.86 38.97
N MET A 223 -98.45 23.68 38.47
CA MET A 223 -98.20 23.28 37.06
C MET A 223 -99.04 24.04 36.01
N VAL A 224 -100.03 24.85 36.41
CA VAL A 224 -100.76 25.75 35.50
C VAL A 224 -99.95 27.02 35.18
N GLU A 225 -98.94 27.38 35.98
CA GLU A 225 -98.20 28.66 35.81
C GLU A 225 -96.79 28.53 35.17
N ARG A 226 -96.28 27.32 34.90
CA ARG A 226 -94.91 27.14 34.37
C ARG A 226 -94.86 26.55 32.95
N LEU A 227 -95.77 26.98 32.07
CA LEU A 227 -95.70 26.74 30.63
C LEU A 227 -95.09 27.94 29.86
N GLU A 228 -94.25 28.75 30.50
CA GLU A 228 -93.49 29.81 29.82
C GLU A 228 -91.99 29.76 30.16
N SER A 229 -91.18 29.56 29.11
CA SER A 229 -89.72 29.75 28.99
C SER A 229 -88.76 28.56 29.22
N VAL A 230 -88.19 28.05 28.11
CA VAL A 230 -86.89 27.36 28.06
C VAL A 230 -86.08 27.96 26.90
N ASP A 231 -84.84 28.38 27.18
CA ASP A 231 -83.90 29.06 26.29
C ASP A 231 -82.64 28.20 25.99
N VAL A 232 -82.08 28.35 24.78
CA VAL A 232 -81.03 27.51 24.17
C VAL A 232 -79.70 28.28 24.15
N SER A 233 -78.90 28.14 25.21
CA SER A 233 -77.59 28.83 25.34
C SER A 233 -76.36 27.90 25.29
N GLY A 234 -76.53 26.57 25.24
CA GLY A 234 -75.43 25.60 25.31
C GLY A 234 -74.60 25.40 24.04
N ILE A 235 -75.09 25.81 22.87
CA ILE A 235 -74.47 25.48 21.57
C ILE A 235 -73.39 26.50 21.15
N ARG A 236 -73.39 27.73 21.68
CA ARG A 236 -72.40 28.76 21.30
C ARG A 236 -71.01 28.55 21.90
N GLN A 237 -70.87 27.77 22.97
CA GLN A 237 -69.61 27.65 23.70
C GLN A 237 -68.68 26.57 23.12
N GLN A 238 -69.22 25.63 22.35
CA GLN A 238 -68.45 24.56 21.69
C GLN A 238 -67.82 24.99 20.36
N VAL A 239 -68.32 26.07 19.73
CA VAL A 239 -67.79 26.60 18.45
C VAL A 239 -66.48 27.37 18.66
N HIS A 240 -66.31 28.09 19.78
CA HIS A 240 -65.10 28.87 20.05
C HIS A 240 -63.86 28.05 20.43
N VAL A 241 -64.03 26.79 20.85
CA VAL A 241 -62.89 25.91 21.18
C VAL A 241 -62.27 25.33 19.90
N ALA A 242 -63.10 24.98 18.92
CA ALA A 242 -62.66 24.48 17.62
C ALA A 242 -61.90 25.53 16.78
N GLU A 243 -62.25 26.82 16.91
CA GLU A 243 -61.57 27.91 16.19
C GLU A 243 -60.14 28.16 16.69
N ARG A 244 -59.83 27.86 17.97
CA ARG A 244 -58.48 28.02 18.54
C ARG A 244 -57.49 26.94 18.12
N GLU A 245 -57.97 25.71 17.93
CA GLU A 245 -57.11 24.59 17.51
C GLU A 245 -56.70 24.71 16.03
N LEU A 246 -57.55 25.31 15.20
CA LEU A 246 -57.25 25.61 13.80
C LEU A 246 -56.16 26.69 13.63
N GLU A 247 -56.12 27.68 14.53
CA GLU A 247 -55.15 28.79 14.52
C GLU A 247 -53.72 28.33 14.90
N LEU A 248 -53.62 27.34 15.80
CA LEU A 248 -52.34 26.76 16.23
C LEU A 248 -51.72 25.89 15.13
N SER A 249 -52.53 25.13 14.41
CA SER A 249 -52.07 24.27 13.32
C SER A 249 -51.58 25.08 12.10
N LYS A 250 -52.19 26.25 11.83
CA LYS A 250 -51.67 27.19 10.80
C LYS A 250 -50.27 27.72 11.12
N LYS A 251 -49.96 28.02 12.37
CA LYS A 251 -48.62 28.51 12.79
C LYS A 251 -47.52 27.45 12.69
N GLU A 252 -47.86 26.16 12.71
CA GLU A 252 -46.90 25.08 12.47
C GLU A 252 -46.60 24.91 10.98
N VAL A 253 -47.61 25.06 10.11
CA VAL A 253 -47.44 25.05 8.65
C VAL A 253 -46.54 26.21 8.20
N ASP A 254 -46.69 27.41 8.78
CA ASP A 254 -45.83 28.57 8.47
C ASP A 254 -44.36 28.36 8.91
N ARG A 255 -44.11 27.60 9.98
CA ARG A 255 -42.73 27.23 10.39
C ARG A 255 -42.07 26.26 9.44
N TYR A 256 -42.83 25.29 8.92
CA TYR A 256 -42.31 24.37 7.92
C TYR A 256 -42.07 25.06 6.57
N ALA A 257 -42.91 26.03 6.18
CA ALA A 257 -42.66 26.86 5.00
C ALA A 257 -41.35 27.67 5.13
N ALA A 258 -41.10 28.29 6.28
CA ALA A 258 -39.86 29.03 6.54
C ALA A 258 -38.60 28.14 6.55
N PHE A 259 -38.73 26.88 6.99
CA PHE A 259 -37.62 25.91 6.95
C PHE A 259 -37.30 25.48 5.51
N VAL A 260 -38.31 25.29 4.67
CA VAL A 260 -38.15 24.96 3.25
C VAL A 260 -37.49 26.11 2.49
N ASP A 261 -37.88 27.36 2.75
CA ASP A 261 -37.24 28.55 2.17
C ASP A 261 -35.76 28.67 2.56
N LYS A 262 -35.41 28.34 3.81
CA LYS A 262 -34.02 28.32 4.27
C LYS A 262 -33.20 27.24 3.54
N MET A 263 -33.73 26.04 3.43
CA MET A 263 -33.08 24.94 2.71
C MET A 263 -32.87 25.24 1.21
N GLN A 264 -33.81 25.95 0.58
CA GLN A 264 -33.66 26.40 -0.81
C GLN A 264 -32.59 27.48 -0.97
N LYS A 265 -32.46 28.38 0.01
CA LYS A 265 -31.43 29.42 0.02
C LYS A 265 -30.02 28.85 0.21
N ASP A 266 -29.89 27.86 1.09
CA ASP A 266 -28.63 27.14 1.32
C ASP A 266 -28.22 26.32 0.08
N ASN A 267 -29.18 25.73 -0.63
CA ASN A 267 -28.92 25.05 -1.91
C ASN A 267 -28.43 26.00 -3.02
N LEU A 268 -28.99 27.22 -3.09
CA LEU A 268 -28.52 28.25 -4.03
C LEU A 268 -27.10 28.73 -3.69
N SER A 269 -26.76 28.83 -2.40
CA SER A 269 -25.39 29.14 -1.94
C SER A 269 -24.38 28.06 -2.33
N LEU A 270 -24.75 26.78 -2.23
CA LEU A 270 -23.89 25.66 -2.63
C LEU A 270 -23.68 25.62 -4.15
N HIS A 271 -24.70 25.95 -4.95
CA HIS A 271 -24.55 26.09 -6.40
C HIS A 271 -23.67 27.27 -6.82
N SER A 272 -23.70 28.39 -6.09
CA SER A 272 -22.76 29.50 -6.31
C SER A 272 -21.31 29.09 -6.01
N ALA A 273 -21.08 28.43 -4.86
CA ALA A 273 -19.74 27.98 -4.48
C ALA A 273 -19.17 26.92 -5.45
N LEU A 274 -20.03 26.05 -5.98
CA LEU A 274 -19.64 25.09 -7.02
C LEU A 274 -19.25 25.81 -8.34
N GLY A 275 -19.93 26.90 -8.68
CA GLY A 275 -19.58 27.76 -9.82
C GLY A 275 -18.23 28.45 -9.65
N ASP A 276 -17.92 28.94 -8.45
CA ASP A 276 -16.63 29.58 -8.15
C ASP A 276 -15.45 28.59 -8.25
N VAL A 277 -15.63 27.36 -7.76
CA VAL A 277 -14.63 26.28 -7.88
C VAL A 277 -14.45 25.84 -9.34
N GLN A 278 -15.50 25.89 -10.16
CA GLN A 278 -15.40 25.63 -11.60
C GLN A 278 -14.64 26.74 -12.33
N LEU A 279 -14.85 28.01 -11.95
CA LEU A 279 -14.12 29.15 -12.50
C LEU A 279 -12.63 29.11 -12.14
N GLU A 280 -12.30 28.70 -10.92
CA GLU A 280 -10.92 28.54 -10.47
C GLU A 280 -10.20 27.38 -11.18
N ASN A 281 -10.93 26.27 -11.44
CA ASN A 281 -10.43 25.18 -12.28
C ASN A 281 -10.17 25.61 -13.73
N MET A 282 -10.98 26.52 -14.29
CA MET A 282 -10.72 27.06 -15.63
C MET A 282 -9.47 27.96 -15.66
N LYS A 283 -9.25 28.80 -14.64
CA LYS A 283 -8.04 29.63 -14.52
C LYS A 283 -6.77 28.79 -14.35
N LEU A 284 -6.84 27.71 -13.57
CA LEU A 284 -5.72 26.77 -13.42
C LEU A 284 -5.40 26.02 -14.72
N LYS A 285 -6.42 25.68 -15.52
CA LYS A 285 -6.22 25.11 -16.86
C LYS A 285 -5.57 26.10 -17.83
N GLU A 286 -5.97 27.38 -17.81
CA GLU A 286 -5.33 28.43 -18.62
C GLU A 286 -3.87 28.65 -18.21
N SER A 287 -3.55 28.69 -16.91
CA SER A 287 -2.15 28.80 -16.44
C SER A 287 -1.31 27.56 -16.77
N LEU A 288 -1.92 26.37 -16.76
CA LEU A 288 -1.24 25.13 -17.17
C LEU A 288 -0.92 25.12 -18.67
N GLU A 289 -1.84 25.63 -19.50
CA GLU A 289 -1.64 25.72 -20.95
C GLU A 289 -0.64 26.83 -21.32
N GLU A 290 -0.63 27.95 -20.58
CA GLU A 290 0.41 28.98 -20.70
C GLU A 290 1.78 28.45 -20.28
N GLY A 291 1.84 27.60 -19.24
CA GLY A 291 3.04 26.88 -18.83
C GLY A 291 3.56 25.93 -19.90
N LYS A 292 2.67 25.16 -20.54
CA LYS A 292 3.03 24.30 -21.69
C LYS A 292 3.59 25.09 -22.86
N ASN A 293 2.96 26.21 -23.22
CA ASN A 293 3.44 27.06 -24.32
C ASN A 293 4.82 27.66 -24.02
N LYS A 294 5.13 27.99 -22.75
CA LYS A 294 6.47 28.44 -22.33
C LYS A 294 7.51 27.32 -22.40
N ILE A 295 7.16 26.10 -22.01
CA ILE A 295 8.05 24.92 -22.14
C ILE A 295 8.34 24.63 -23.62
N GLN A 296 7.31 24.67 -24.47
CA GLN A 296 7.47 24.45 -25.91
C GLN A 296 8.34 25.54 -26.57
N HIS A 297 8.23 26.80 -26.14
CA HIS A 297 9.11 27.87 -26.59
C HIS A 297 10.56 27.70 -26.11
N LEU A 298 10.78 27.20 -24.89
CA LEU A 298 12.12 26.91 -24.37
C LEU A 298 12.76 25.70 -25.09
N GLU A 299 11.99 24.69 -25.44
CA GLU A 299 12.44 23.55 -26.26
C GLU A 299 12.85 24.00 -27.66
N THR A 300 12.04 24.85 -28.30
CA THR A 300 12.37 25.41 -29.62
C THR A 300 13.62 26.32 -29.56
N ALA A 301 13.80 27.06 -28.46
CA ALA A 301 14.99 27.89 -28.24
C ALA A 301 16.25 27.04 -27.97
N LEU A 302 16.11 25.91 -27.28
CA LEU A 302 17.20 24.98 -27.01
C LEU A 302 17.64 24.26 -28.30
N GLU A 303 16.70 23.84 -29.15
CA GLU A 303 16.99 23.24 -30.45
C GLU A 303 17.71 24.22 -31.39
N SER A 304 17.29 25.49 -31.40
CA SER A 304 17.96 26.57 -32.14
C SER A 304 19.39 26.84 -31.62
N ALA A 305 19.59 26.86 -30.30
CA ALA A 305 20.90 27.06 -29.68
C ALA A 305 21.86 25.89 -29.91
N VAL A 306 21.36 24.65 -29.94
CA VAL A 306 22.14 23.44 -30.23
C VAL A 306 22.53 23.40 -31.72
N SER A 307 21.62 23.78 -32.64
CA SER A 307 21.93 23.93 -34.06
C SER A 307 23.04 24.97 -34.30
N ALA A 308 22.94 26.15 -33.66
CA ALA A 308 23.95 27.20 -33.80
C ALA A 308 25.32 26.81 -33.22
N LYS A 309 25.36 25.96 -32.18
CA LYS A 309 26.62 25.43 -31.60
C LYS A 309 27.25 24.35 -32.49
N ILE A 310 26.44 23.54 -33.18
CA ILE A 310 26.89 22.53 -34.14
C ILE A 310 27.50 23.18 -35.39
N ASP A 311 26.93 24.29 -35.86
CA ASP A 311 27.48 25.05 -36.99
C ASP A 311 28.74 25.84 -36.64
N ALA A 312 28.89 26.28 -35.38
CA ALA A 312 30.13 26.88 -34.88
C ALA A 312 31.28 25.86 -34.78
N LEU A 313 30.99 24.61 -34.39
CA LEU A 313 32.00 23.55 -34.26
C LEU A 313 32.42 22.92 -35.60
N LYS A 314 31.64 23.10 -36.67
CA LYS A 314 32.06 22.75 -38.05
C LYS A 314 33.03 23.76 -38.67
N ASN A 315 33.15 24.96 -38.12
CA ASN A 315 34.03 26.01 -38.64
C ASN A 315 35.41 26.11 -37.93
N GLU A 316 35.70 25.25 -36.96
CA GLU A 316 37.02 25.11 -36.29
C GLU A 316 37.85 23.93 -36.82
N SER A 317 37.66 23.55 -38.09
CA SER A 317 38.46 22.51 -38.77
C SER A 317 39.25 23.03 -39.99
N ASN A 318 39.52 24.33 -40.08
CA ASN A 318 40.32 24.92 -41.15
C ASN A 318 41.42 25.86 -40.61
N ALA A 319 42.30 25.33 -39.77
CA ALA A 319 43.54 26.01 -39.36
C ALA A 319 44.78 25.13 -39.62
N SER A 320 44.95 24.74 -40.89
CA SER A 320 46.15 24.09 -41.42
C SER A 320 46.69 24.88 -42.63
N ALA A 321 47.07 26.14 -42.40
CA ALA A 321 47.64 27.01 -43.44
C ALA A 321 48.72 27.97 -42.91
N LEU A 322 49.56 27.51 -41.97
CA LEU A 322 50.66 28.32 -41.40
C LEU A 322 51.99 27.52 -41.27
N LEU A 323 52.24 26.61 -42.20
CA LEU A 323 53.49 25.85 -42.35
C LEU A 323 54.04 25.88 -43.80
N SER A 324 53.82 26.97 -44.52
CA SER A 324 54.43 27.22 -45.84
C SER A 324 55.38 28.44 -45.85
N GLN A 325 55.60 29.08 -44.70
CA GLN A 325 56.35 30.35 -44.59
C GLN A 325 57.74 30.22 -43.96
N LYS A 326 58.23 28.99 -43.72
CA LYS A 326 59.55 28.76 -43.10
C LYS A 326 60.56 27.97 -43.96
N GLU A 327 60.19 27.57 -45.17
CA GLU A 327 61.13 26.97 -46.14
C GLU A 327 61.88 27.98 -47.01
N ASN A 328 61.48 29.26 -47.01
CA ASN A 328 62.10 30.29 -47.87
C ASN A 328 63.33 30.98 -47.26
N ASP A 329 63.65 30.74 -45.98
CA ASP A 329 64.77 31.44 -45.30
C ASP A 329 66.12 30.70 -45.43
N VAL A 330 66.17 29.48 -45.98
CA VAL A 330 67.42 28.68 -46.08
C VAL A 330 68.17 28.90 -47.40
N LYS A 331 67.51 29.37 -48.47
CA LYS A 331 68.16 29.63 -49.76
C LYS A 331 68.95 30.94 -49.84
N ALA A 332 68.95 31.77 -48.80
CA ALA A 332 69.62 33.07 -48.79
C ALA A 332 71.09 33.03 -48.28
N ALA A 333 71.59 31.88 -47.80
CA ALA A 333 72.92 31.78 -47.18
C ALA A 333 74.05 31.37 -48.14
N GLU A 334 73.76 30.91 -49.35
CA GLU A 334 74.79 30.42 -50.31
C GLU A 334 75.48 31.54 -51.12
N GLY A 335 75.04 32.79 -51.00
CA GLY A 335 75.58 33.92 -51.77
C GLY A 335 76.90 34.54 -51.27
N LYS A 336 77.43 34.14 -50.10
CA LYS A 336 78.60 34.82 -49.47
C LYS A 336 79.95 34.13 -49.69
N ILE A 337 80.01 32.98 -50.36
CA ILE A 337 81.25 32.23 -50.59
C ILE A 337 81.97 32.64 -51.90
N MET A 338 81.29 33.37 -52.80
CA MET A 338 81.82 33.68 -54.13
C MET A 338 82.72 34.93 -54.23
N MET A 339 82.98 35.66 -53.14
CA MET A 339 83.74 36.93 -53.18
C MET A 339 85.21 36.82 -52.72
N LEU A 340 85.67 35.68 -52.22
CA LEU A 340 87.04 35.55 -51.66
C LEU A 340 88.08 34.97 -52.64
N GLU A 341 87.68 34.52 -53.82
CA GLU A 341 88.59 33.90 -54.81
C GLU A 341 89.29 34.90 -55.75
N ASN A 342 88.95 36.20 -55.69
CA ASN A 342 89.50 37.21 -56.60
C ASN A 342 90.78 37.94 -56.14
N ASN A 343 91.31 37.65 -54.93
CA ASN A 343 92.47 38.39 -54.40
C ASN A 343 93.84 37.67 -54.55
N ILE A 344 93.90 36.50 -55.16
CA ILE A 344 95.16 35.70 -55.24
C ILE A 344 95.94 35.89 -56.55
N LYS A 345 95.39 36.56 -57.57
CA LYS A 345 96.01 36.63 -58.91
C LYS A 345 96.93 37.84 -59.18
N SER A 346 97.21 38.70 -58.20
CA SER A 346 97.92 39.98 -58.44
C SER A 346 99.41 40.01 -58.07
N LEU A 347 100.01 38.94 -57.51
CA LEU A 347 101.36 39.00 -56.91
C LEU A 347 102.41 38.10 -57.57
N GLN A 348 102.21 37.68 -58.83
CA GLN A 348 103.12 36.74 -59.52
C GLN A 348 103.94 37.34 -60.69
N ALA A 349 103.94 38.65 -60.90
CA ALA A 349 104.64 39.27 -62.05
C ALA A 349 105.98 39.99 -61.72
N GLU A 350 106.45 39.96 -60.46
CA GLU A 350 107.63 40.74 -60.03
C GLU A 350 108.97 39.96 -60.11
N VAL A 351 108.95 38.72 -60.60
CA VAL A 351 110.10 37.79 -60.52
C VAL A 351 111.01 37.83 -61.77
N GLU A 352 110.58 38.44 -62.87
CA GLU A 352 111.35 38.45 -64.14
C GLU A 352 112.59 39.37 -64.15
N HIS A 353 112.81 40.20 -63.12
CA HIS A 353 113.92 41.17 -63.11
C HIS A 353 115.28 40.60 -62.62
N TYR A 354 115.33 39.43 -61.97
CA TYR A 354 116.58 38.93 -61.36
C TYR A 354 117.39 37.96 -62.22
N VAL A 355 116.92 37.63 -63.42
CA VAL A 355 117.56 36.69 -64.36
C VAL A 355 118.92 37.21 -64.89
N SER A 356 119.17 38.52 -64.85
CA SER A 356 120.44 39.10 -65.35
C SER A 356 121.62 39.03 -64.37
N ARG A 357 121.42 38.54 -63.15
CA ARG A 357 122.46 38.47 -62.09
C ARG A 357 123.09 37.08 -61.94
N VAL A 358 122.83 36.21 -62.92
CA VAL A 358 123.19 34.78 -62.94
C VAL A 358 124.65 34.52 -63.32
N ASN A 359 125.36 35.48 -63.93
CA ASN A 359 126.68 35.22 -64.51
C ASN A 359 127.90 35.60 -63.63
N GLU A 360 127.70 36.18 -62.43
CA GLU A 360 128.77 36.38 -61.43
C GLU A 360 128.83 35.24 -60.39
N LYS A 361 127.83 34.35 -60.36
CA LYS A 361 127.64 33.35 -59.30
C LYS A 361 128.45 32.06 -59.43
N THR A 362 129.16 31.83 -60.54
CA THR A 362 129.81 30.53 -60.84
C THR A 362 131.12 30.29 -60.05
N ALA A 363 131.69 31.32 -59.43
CA ALA A 363 132.86 31.20 -58.53
C ALA A 363 132.45 31.12 -57.05
N ASP A 364 131.36 31.77 -56.65
CA ASP A 364 130.70 31.57 -55.36
C ASP A 364 130.05 30.17 -55.28
N GLU A 365 129.69 29.56 -56.41
CA GLU A 365 129.02 28.25 -56.51
C GLU A 365 129.79 27.10 -55.84
N LYS A 366 131.13 27.11 -55.82
CA LYS A 366 131.92 26.06 -55.16
C LYS A 366 132.00 26.22 -53.64
N ARG A 367 131.91 27.46 -53.13
CA ARG A 367 131.85 27.76 -51.70
C ARG A 367 130.42 27.58 -51.17
N LEU A 368 129.42 27.99 -51.96
CA LEU A 368 128.00 27.65 -51.81
C LEU A 368 127.75 26.15 -51.90
N GLN A 369 128.49 25.35 -52.68
CA GLN A 369 128.30 23.89 -52.70
C GLN A 369 128.71 23.23 -51.39
N MET A 370 129.72 23.75 -50.67
CA MET A 370 130.10 23.24 -49.35
C MET A 370 129.15 23.70 -48.24
N GLU A 371 128.74 24.98 -48.24
CA GLU A 371 127.70 25.48 -47.34
C GLU A 371 126.34 24.82 -47.63
N SER A 372 125.98 24.64 -48.90
CA SER A 372 124.76 23.93 -49.32
C SER A 372 124.81 22.47 -48.90
N ARG A 373 125.97 21.80 -48.89
CA ARG A 373 126.05 20.42 -48.38
C ARG A 373 125.81 20.35 -46.89
N ALA A 374 126.40 21.27 -46.11
CA ALA A 374 126.11 21.36 -44.68
C ALA A 374 124.65 21.74 -44.39
N GLN A 375 124.06 22.59 -45.23
CA GLN A 375 122.66 22.99 -45.14
C GLN A 375 121.73 21.86 -45.59
N ILE A 376 122.12 21.06 -46.59
CA ILE A 376 121.43 19.82 -47.01
C ILE A 376 121.49 18.79 -45.90
N ASP A 377 122.64 18.58 -45.25
CA ASP A 377 122.74 17.61 -44.14
C ASP A 377 121.87 18.05 -42.95
N LYS A 378 121.82 19.35 -42.63
CA LYS A 378 120.91 19.90 -41.63
C LYS A 378 119.44 19.79 -42.05
N LEU A 379 119.11 20.04 -43.32
CA LEU A 379 117.76 19.86 -43.87
C LEU A 379 117.36 18.39 -43.91
N VAL A 380 118.28 17.46 -44.15
CA VAL A 380 118.05 16.01 -44.09
C VAL A 380 117.83 15.58 -42.64
N GLU A 381 118.56 16.16 -41.68
CA GLU A 381 118.31 15.91 -40.26
C GLU A 381 116.96 16.48 -39.81
N ASP A 382 116.62 17.70 -40.22
CA ASP A 382 115.31 18.31 -39.97
C ASP A 382 114.17 17.59 -40.70
N GLN A 383 114.42 17.07 -41.91
CA GLN A 383 113.48 16.22 -42.66
C GLN A 383 113.28 14.90 -41.94
N ASN A 384 114.36 14.21 -41.53
CA ASN A 384 114.26 12.97 -40.75
C ASN A 384 113.54 13.20 -39.41
N LYS A 385 113.76 14.36 -38.77
CA LYS A 385 113.06 14.75 -37.54
C LYS A 385 111.57 15.00 -37.82
N SER A 386 111.25 15.65 -38.94
CA SER A 386 109.88 15.90 -39.40
C SER A 386 109.18 14.62 -39.81
N GLU A 387 109.85 13.68 -40.48
CA GLU A 387 109.34 12.35 -40.81
C GLU A 387 109.07 11.53 -39.55
N ARG A 388 109.95 11.57 -38.55
CA ARG A 388 109.68 10.95 -37.25
C ARG A 388 108.48 11.57 -36.54
N MET A 389 108.31 12.89 -36.64
CA MET A 389 107.14 13.59 -36.11
C MET A 389 105.86 13.23 -36.89
N LEU A 390 105.94 13.11 -38.22
CA LEU A 390 104.83 12.68 -39.08
C LEU A 390 104.42 11.24 -38.75
N VAL A 391 105.37 10.31 -38.62
CA VAL A 391 105.06 8.92 -38.24
C VAL A 391 104.39 8.85 -36.86
N LYS A 392 104.84 9.66 -35.89
CA LYS A 392 104.17 9.78 -34.59
C LYS A 392 102.76 10.36 -34.74
N LYS A 393 102.58 11.40 -35.54
CA LYS A 393 101.27 12.00 -35.81
C LYS A 393 100.34 11.04 -36.55
N ASP A 394 100.84 10.24 -37.49
CA ASP A 394 100.08 9.20 -38.19
C ASP A 394 99.69 8.04 -37.25
N GLN A 395 100.52 7.73 -36.25
CA GLN A 395 100.16 6.78 -35.20
C GLN A 395 99.08 7.36 -34.28
N GLU A 396 99.18 8.62 -33.89
CA GLU A 396 98.14 9.32 -33.12
C GLU A 396 96.82 9.40 -33.91
N VAL A 397 96.88 9.73 -35.21
CA VAL A 397 95.71 9.79 -36.11
C VAL A 397 95.06 8.41 -36.21
N ARG A 398 95.81 7.33 -36.43
CA ARG A 398 95.26 5.96 -36.41
C ARG A 398 94.64 5.58 -35.05
N GLY A 399 95.25 6.02 -33.96
CA GLY A 399 94.68 5.85 -32.61
C GLY A 399 93.37 6.61 -32.41
N LEU A 400 93.23 7.78 -33.04
CA LEU A 400 91.98 8.55 -33.03
C LEU A 400 90.94 7.95 -33.99
N GLU A 401 91.33 7.49 -35.17
CA GLU A 401 90.44 6.82 -36.14
C GLU A 401 89.81 5.56 -35.53
N THR A 402 90.60 4.75 -34.83
CA THR A 402 90.08 3.57 -34.12
C THR A 402 89.13 3.94 -32.99
N LYS A 403 89.41 5.01 -32.22
CA LYS A 403 88.48 5.55 -31.22
C LYS A 403 87.19 6.08 -31.85
N VAL A 404 87.28 6.80 -32.96
CA VAL A 404 86.12 7.30 -33.72
C VAL A 404 85.30 6.14 -34.26
N ALA A 405 85.93 5.08 -34.79
CA ALA A 405 85.22 3.88 -35.24
C ALA A 405 84.49 3.18 -34.08
N ALA A 406 85.13 3.03 -32.91
CA ALA A 406 84.50 2.45 -31.73
C ALA A 406 83.32 3.31 -31.22
N LEU A 407 83.48 4.64 -31.20
CA LEU A 407 82.40 5.55 -30.84
C LEU A 407 81.24 5.49 -31.84
N ASN A 408 81.52 5.36 -33.13
CA ASN A 408 80.48 5.22 -34.15
C ASN A 408 79.67 3.94 -33.96
N VAL A 409 80.31 2.83 -33.60
CA VAL A 409 79.60 1.58 -33.26
C VAL A 409 78.69 1.79 -32.04
N GLN A 410 79.20 2.42 -30.97
CA GLN A 410 78.39 2.74 -29.80
C GLN A 410 77.21 3.67 -30.12
N VAL A 411 77.41 4.64 -31.01
CA VAL A 411 76.34 5.54 -31.46
C VAL A 411 75.26 4.76 -32.22
N GLU A 412 75.62 3.79 -33.05
CA GLU A 412 74.63 2.97 -33.75
C GLU A 412 73.90 2.00 -32.82
N ASP A 413 74.59 1.40 -31.85
CA ASP A 413 73.95 0.56 -30.83
C ASP A 413 72.93 1.38 -30.00
N LEU A 414 73.30 2.59 -29.59
CA LEU A 414 72.39 3.50 -28.87
C LEU A 414 71.20 3.94 -29.74
N LYS A 415 71.40 4.19 -31.03
CA LYS A 415 70.30 4.50 -31.96
C LYS A 415 69.33 3.32 -32.05
N GLN A 416 69.85 2.10 -32.11
CA GLN A 416 69.03 0.90 -32.15
C GLN A 416 68.22 0.72 -30.85
N GLU A 417 68.84 0.95 -29.68
CA GLU A 417 68.15 0.92 -28.39
C GLU A 417 67.05 2.01 -28.31
N VAL A 418 67.32 3.21 -28.81
CA VAL A 418 66.32 4.29 -28.89
C VAL A 418 65.13 3.88 -29.76
N LEU A 419 65.36 3.25 -30.91
CA LEU A 419 64.29 2.76 -31.78
C LEU A 419 63.43 1.68 -31.10
N GLU A 420 64.05 0.78 -30.35
CA GLU A 420 63.33 -0.25 -29.57
C GLU A 420 62.49 0.37 -28.46
N LEU A 421 63.03 1.37 -27.75
CA LEU A 421 62.30 2.11 -26.73
C LEU A 421 61.15 2.93 -27.32
N GLU A 422 61.32 3.53 -28.50
CA GLU A 422 60.25 4.23 -29.21
C GLU A 422 59.13 3.29 -29.67
N ALA A 423 59.49 2.07 -30.11
CA ALA A 423 58.52 1.03 -30.44
C ALA A 423 57.76 0.55 -29.18
N ALA A 424 58.47 0.34 -28.06
CA ALA A 424 57.86 -0.03 -26.79
C ALA A 424 56.93 1.07 -26.26
N LYS A 425 57.35 2.34 -26.35
CA LYS A 425 56.53 3.51 -26.01
C LYS A 425 55.27 3.56 -26.85
N SER A 426 55.37 3.35 -28.17
CA SER A 426 54.21 3.33 -29.08
C SER A 426 53.23 2.20 -28.73
N LYS A 427 53.74 1.03 -28.34
CA LYS A 427 52.92 -0.10 -27.89
C LYS A 427 52.22 0.15 -26.55
N LEU A 428 52.90 0.80 -25.61
CA LEU A 428 52.29 1.20 -24.35
C LEU A 428 51.24 2.29 -24.56
N GLN A 429 51.50 3.26 -25.44
CA GLN A 429 50.51 4.29 -25.80
C GLN A 429 49.26 3.68 -26.40
N SER A 430 49.38 2.71 -27.32
CA SER A 430 48.21 2.04 -27.89
C SER A 430 47.44 1.24 -26.84
N LEU A 431 48.14 0.56 -25.92
CA LEU A 431 47.51 -0.17 -24.82
C LEU A 431 46.77 0.76 -23.84
N VAL A 432 47.35 1.92 -23.53
CA VAL A 432 46.68 2.93 -22.69
C VAL A 432 45.43 3.45 -23.38
N VAL A 433 45.48 3.73 -24.68
CA VAL A 433 44.31 4.18 -25.45
C VAL A 433 43.22 3.12 -25.48
N THR A 434 43.56 1.85 -25.72
CA THR A 434 42.56 0.76 -25.73
C THR A 434 41.96 0.54 -24.35
N LYS A 435 42.76 0.50 -23.29
CA LYS A 435 42.25 0.37 -21.91
C LYS A 435 41.40 1.56 -21.49
N THR A 436 41.80 2.78 -21.86
CA THR A 436 40.99 3.98 -21.59
C THR A 436 39.64 3.90 -22.29
N ARG A 437 39.61 3.40 -23.54
CA ARG A 437 38.36 3.19 -24.28
C ARG A 437 37.48 2.11 -23.64
N GLU A 438 38.06 0.98 -23.22
CA GLU A 438 37.35 -0.09 -22.50
C GLU A 438 36.72 0.43 -21.21
N HIS A 439 37.49 1.16 -20.39
CA HIS A 439 36.98 1.77 -19.17
C HIS A 439 35.91 2.83 -19.46
N ALA A 440 36.06 3.64 -20.50
CA ALA A 440 35.03 4.60 -20.93
C ALA A 440 33.73 3.88 -21.31
N THR A 441 33.81 2.76 -22.03
CA THR A 441 32.61 1.95 -22.33
C THR A 441 31.97 1.33 -21.09
N GLN A 442 32.78 0.84 -20.14
CA GLN A 442 32.27 0.33 -18.87
C GLN A 442 31.57 1.41 -18.05
N VAL A 443 32.18 2.61 -17.95
CA VAL A 443 31.58 3.76 -17.26
C VAL A 443 30.25 4.15 -17.93
N SER A 444 30.19 4.16 -19.26
CA SER A 444 28.94 4.45 -19.99
C SER A 444 27.86 3.40 -19.72
N ASN A 445 28.22 2.12 -19.62
CA ASN A 445 27.26 1.06 -19.30
C ASN A 445 26.74 1.19 -17.86
N PHE A 446 27.63 1.47 -16.89
CA PHE A 446 27.21 1.71 -15.51
C PHE A 446 26.33 2.94 -15.37
N GLN A 447 26.60 4.01 -16.12
CA GLN A 447 25.73 5.19 -16.16
C GLN A 447 24.34 4.86 -16.72
N LEU A 448 24.27 3.99 -17.74
CA LEU A 448 22.98 3.53 -18.27
C LEU A 448 22.22 2.69 -17.24
N GLU A 449 22.89 1.77 -16.55
CA GLU A 449 22.29 0.99 -15.45
C GLU A 449 21.81 1.87 -14.30
N GLU A 450 22.60 2.87 -13.90
CA GLU A 450 22.22 3.85 -12.89
C GLU A 450 20.97 4.62 -13.29
N ASN A 451 20.87 5.06 -14.55
CA ASN A 451 19.70 5.77 -15.06
C ASN A 451 18.45 4.87 -15.06
N ILE A 452 18.57 3.62 -15.50
CA ILE A 452 17.46 2.65 -15.47
C ILE A 452 16.99 2.40 -14.03
N LEU A 453 17.92 2.27 -13.08
CA LEU A 453 17.59 2.10 -11.66
C LEU A 453 16.92 3.36 -11.10
N ARG A 454 17.41 4.55 -11.46
CA ARG A 454 16.83 5.83 -11.04
C ARG A 454 15.40 5.99 -11.56
N GLU A 455 15.13 5.62 -12.81
CA GLU A 455 13.77 5.60 -13.37
C GLU A 455 12.85 4.62 -12.64
N LYS A 456 13.35 3.42 -12.32
CA LYS A 456 12.59 2.44 -11.51
C LYS A 456 12.29 2.96 -10.11
N CYS A 457 13.24 3.60 -9.45
CA CYS A 457 13.03 4.24 -8.16
C CYS A 457 11.96 5.33 -8.24
N PHE A 458 11.98 6.16 -9.27
CA PHE A 458 10.97 7.20 -9.48
C PHE A 458 9.56 6.62 -9.72
N ALA A 459 9.47 5.54 -10.50
CA ALA A 459 8.21 4.82 -10.71
C ALA A 459 7.65 4.24 -9.39
N LEU A 460 8.51 3.60 -8.59
CA LEU A 460 8.13 3.07 -7.27
C LEU A 460 7.72 4.17 -6.30
N GLU A 461 8.39 5.32 -6.31
CA GLU A 461 8.03 6.47 -5.49
C GLU A 461 6.68 7.07 -5.90
N SER A 462 6.40 7.13 -7.20
CA SER A 462 5.09 7.53 -7.74
C SER A 462 3.98 6.58 -7.31
N ASP A 463 4.22 5.25 -7.40
CA ASP A 463 3.27 4.24 -6.96
C ASP A 463 3.04 4.29 -5.45
N LEU A 464 4.09 4.47 -4.65
CA LEU A 464 4.00 4.64 -3.20
C LEU A 464 3.13 5.86 -2.84
N ASN A 465 3.35 6.99 -3.51
CA ASN A 465 2.55 8.20 -3.31
C ASN A 465 1.08 7.99 -3.72
N ARG A 466 0.81 7.19 -4.76
CA ARG A 466 -0.55 6.80 -5.14
C ARG A 466 -1.21 5.94 -4.07
N TRP A 467 -0.48 4.97 -3.51
CA TRP A 467 -0.95 4.15 -2.39
C TRP A 467 -1.24 4.96 -1.14
N ILE A 468 -0.36 5.90 -0.78
CA ILE A 468 -0.57 6.81 0.36
C ILE A 468 -1.85 7.64 0.18
N LYS A 469 -2.10 8.17 -1.03
CA LYS A 469 -3.34 8.89 -1.33
C LYS A 469 -4.58 7.99 -1.21
N HIS A 470 -4.49 6.75 -1.70
CA HIS A 470 -5.58 5.79 -1.60
C HIS A 470 -5.87 5.42 -0.14
N ASP A 471 -4.85 5.17 0.68
CA ASP A 471 -5.00 4.86 2.11
C ASP A 471 -5.66 6.02 2.86
N LYS A 472 -5.26 7.27 2.58
CA LYS A 472 -5.88 8.46 3.17
C LYS A 472 -7.36 8.57 2.81
N ALA A 473 -7.74 8.32 1.55
CA ALA A 473 -9.13 8.31 1.14
C ALA A 473 -9.94 7.19 1.81
N GLN A 474 -9.32 6.02 2.04
CA GLN A 474 -9.97 4.93 2.79
C GLN A 474 -10.15 5.29 4.28
N GLN A 475 -9.20 5.97 4.90
CA GLN A 475 -9.32 6.47 6.27
C GLN A 475 -10.46 7.50 6.40
N GLU A 476 -10.59 8.42 5.44
CA GLU A 476 -11.70 9.38 5.40
C GLU A 476 -13.05 8.66 5.25
N ASN A 477 -13.15 7.68 4.35
CA ASN A 477 -14.35 6.85 4.22
C ASN A 477 -14.69 6.06 5.51
N MET A 478 -13.68 5.54 6.21
CA MET A 478 -13.90 4.83 7.48
C MET A 478 -14.42 5.79 8.56
N ALA A 479 -13.88 7.01 8.65
CA ALA A 479 -14.36 8.03 9.58
C ALA A 479 -15.84 8.41 9.31
N ASP A 480 -16.23 8.54 8.05
CA ASP A 480 -17.63 8.79 7.66
C ASP A 480 -18.54 7.62 8.04
N LEU A 481 -18.07 6.37 7.86
CA LEU A 481 -18.80 5.18 8.27
C LEU A 481 -18.96 5.10 9.79
N GLU A 482 -17.92 5.44 10.55
CA GLU A 482 -17.97 5.51 12.02
C GLU A 482 -19.00 6.55 12.48
N HIS A 483 -18.98 7.76 11.91
CA HIS A 483 -19.98 8.78 12.22
C HIS A 483 -21.40 8.29 11.92
N ARG A 484 -21.59 7.58 10.80
CA ARG A 484 -22.89 7.02 10.42
C ARG A 484 -23.34 5.90 11.37
N ILE A 485 -22.41 5.09 11.88
CA ILE A 485 -22.69 4.08 12.91
C ILE A 485 -23.14 4.76 14.21
N ASP A 486 -22.49 5.84 14.62
CA ASP A 486 -22.87 6.60 15.82
C ASP A 486 -24.26 7.25 15.68
N ASP A 487 -24.58 7.83 14.53
CA ASP A 487 -25.91 8.35 14.24
C ASP A 487 -26.98 7.25 14.27
N MET A 488 -26.72 6.09 13.67
CA MET A 488 -27.63 4.94 13.74
C MET A 488 -27.80 4.43 15.17
N ASN A 489 -26.74 4.39 15.97
CA ASN A 489 -26.81 4.01 17.38
C ASN A 489 -27.66 4.98 18.19
N LYS A 490 -27.56 6.27 17.91
CA LYS A 490 -28.42 7.30 18.50
C LYS A 490 -29.89 7.10 18.12
N GLN A 491 -30.18 6.85 16.84
CA GLN A 491 -31.53 6.53 16.38
C GLN A 491 -32.10 5.26 17.04
N ILE A 492 -31.29 4.20 17.16
CA ILE A 492 -31.68 2.96 17.85
C ILE A 492 -32.01 3.23 19.32
N LYS A 493 -31.23 4.09 19.99
CA LYS A 493 -31.48 4.48 21.38
C LYS A 493 -32.80 5.26 21.52
N ASP A 494 -33.06 6.19 20.62
CA ASP A 494 -34.30 6.98 20.62
C ASP A 494 -35.52 6.10 20.33
N LEU A 495 -35.43 5.18 19.35
CA LEU A 495 -36.48 4.19 19.07
C LEU A 495 -36.74 3.26 20.26
N LYS A 496 -35.69 2.82 20.97
CA LYS A 496 -35.85 2.02 22.20
C LYS A 496 -36.59 2.78 23.28
N ASN A 497 -36.28 4.06 23.46
CA ASN A 497 -36.99 4.91 24.42
C ASN A 497 -38.46 5.10 24.01
N GLN A 498 -38.73 5.28 22.73
CA GLN A 498 -40.09 5.37 22.21
C GLN A 498 -40.88 4.08 22.44
N ILE A 499 -40.31 2.91 22.11
CA ILE A 499 -40.93 1.61 22.37
C ILE A 499 -41.24 1.44 23.86
N HIS A 500 -40.35 1.89 24.74
CA HIS A 500 -40.58 1.85 26.18
C HIS A 500 -41.75 2.75 26.61
N GLN A 501 -41.86 3.93 26.02
CA GLN A 501 -42.97 4.86 26.24
C GLN A 501 -44.30 4.27 25.76
N ASP A 502 -44.32 3.71 24.55
CA ASP A 502 -45.51 3.10 23.95
C ASP A 502 -45.97 1.88 24.76
N ASN A 503 -45.03 1.06 25.24
CA ASN A 503 -45.35 -0.06 26.13
C ASN A 503 -45.99 0.40 27.44
N LYS A 504 -45.55 1.51 28.03
CA LYS A 504 -46.24 2.09 29.21
C LYS A 504 -47.67 2.50 28.89
N GLN A 505 -47.91 3.08 27.71
CA GLN A 505 -49.24 3.46 27.27
C GLN A 505 -50.14 2.23 27.05
N ILE A 506 -49.60 1.17 26.45
CA ILE A 506 -50.33 -0.10 26.25
C ILE A 506 -50.76 -0.68 27.60
N ILE A 507 -49.86 -0.74 28.59
CA ILE A 507 -50.19 -1.25 29.93
C ILE A 507 -51.31 -0.41 30.57
N ALA A 508 -51.24 0.92 30.47
CA ALA A 508 -52.30 1.80 30.98
C ALA A 508 -53.64 1.58 30.27
N LEU A 509 -53.63 1.37 28.95
CA LEU A 509 -54.84 1.06 28.18
C LEU A 509 -55.42 -0.32 28.55
N GLU A 510 -54.59 -1.32 28.83
CA GLU A 510 -55.03 -2.63 29.31
C GLU A 510 -55.72 -2.53 30.68
N GLU A 511 -55.23 -1.67 31.58
CA GLU A 511 -55.90 -1.38 32.85
C GLU A 511 -57.25 -0.72 32.64
N VAL A 512 -57.34 0.30 31.78
CA VAL A 512 -58.62 0.96 31.43
C VAL A 512 -59.60 -0.05 30.85
N LYS A 513 -59.16 -0.91 29.92
CA LYS A 513 -59.98 -1.99 29.35
C LYS A 513 -60.52 -2.91 30.45
N LYS A 514 -59.68 -3.29 31.42
CA LYS A 514 -60.09 -4.16 32.54
C LYS A 514 -61.16 -3.50 33.40
N THR A 515 -61.03 -2.20 33.67
CA THR A 515 -62.03 -1.41 34.40
C THR A 515 -63.35 -1.34 33.63
N LEU A 516 -63.31 -1.01 32.34
CA LEU A 516 -64.51 -0.98 31.49
C LEU A 516 -65.21 -2.35 31.38
N MET A 517 -64.45 -3.45 31.33
CA MET A 517 -65.01 -4.80 31.35
C MET A 517 -65.72 -5.10 32.68
N ALA A 518 -65.17 -4.63 33.81
CA ALA A 518 -65.81 -4.78 35.12
C ALA A 518 -67.12 -3.98 35.19
N GLU A 519 -67.10 -2.72 34.75
CA GLU A 519 -68.30 -1.86 34.67
C GLU A 519 -69.37 -2.48 33.75
N THR A 520 -68.99 -2.98 32.58
CA THR A 520 -69.93 -3.64 31.65
C THR A 520 -70.56 -4.89 32.29
N SER A 521 -69.77 -5.68 33.04
CA SER A 521 -70.30 -6.82 33.78
C SER A 521 -71.28 -6.39 34.87
N GLU A 522 -71.05 -5.26 35.51
CA GLU A 522 -71.94 -4.72 36.54
C GLU A 522 -73.25 -4.19 35.94
N TYR A 523 -73.17 -3.41 34.85
CA TYR A 523 -74.35 -3.00 34.09
C TYR A 523 -75.14 -4.19 33.56
N SER A 524 -74.49 -5.24 33.07
CA SER A 524 -75.17 -6.47 32.65
C SER A 524 -75.95 -7.13 33.79
N LYS A 525 -75.40 -7.16 35.01
CA LYS A 525 -76.13 -7.64 36.21
C LYS A 525 -77.30 -6.74 36.56
N GLN A 526 -77.13 -5.42 36.50
CA GLN A 526 -78.22 -4.47 36.74
C GLN A 526 -79.36 -4.66 35.74
N VAL A 527 -79.04 -4.82 34.45
CA VAL A 527 -80.03 -5.10 33.40
C VAL A 527 -80.74 -6.42 33.67
N ALA A 528 -80.03 -7.48 34.05
CA ALA A 528 -80.65 -8.76 34.38
C ALA A 528 -81.62 -8.65 35.58
N ASN A 529 -81.25 -7.89 36.61
CA ASN A 529 -82.12 -7.63 37.76
C ASN A 529 -83.36 -6.84 37.35
N LEU A 530 -83.20 -5.78 36.56
CA LEU A 530 -84.33 -4.98 36.05
C LEU A 530 -85.24 -5.81 35.15
N GLN A 531 -84.69 -6.69 34.31
CA GLN A 531 -85.49 -7.63 33.51
C GLN A 531 -86.32 -8.58 34.38
N TYR A 532 -85.74 -9.06 35.49
CA TYR A 532 -86.45 -9.89 36.46
C TYR A 532 -87.56 -9.13 37.18
N GLU A 533 -87.31 -7.89 37.61
CA GLU A 533 -88.34 -7.02 38.20
C GLU A 533 -89.49 -6.74 37.22
N VAL A 534 -89.18 -6.42 35.97
CA VAL A 534 -90.19 -6.23 34.92
C VAL A 534 -91.02 -7.50 34.71
N LEU A 535 -90.42 -8.69 34.79
CA LEU A 535 -91.15 -9.96 34.70
C LEU A 535 -92.14 -10.12 35.86
N ILE A 536 -91.72 -9.83 37.09
CA ILE A 536 -92.59 -9.87 38.27
C ILE A 536 -93.74 -8.87 38.13
N LEU A 537 -93.44 -7.63 37.76
CA LEU A 537 -94.45 -6.58 37.57
C LEU A 537 -95.44 -6.96 36.46
N LYS A 538 -94.97 -7.61 35.39
CA LYS A 538 -95.83 -8.12 34.32
C LYS A 538 -96.76 -9.23 34.83
N GLN A 539 -96.26 -10.19 35.61
CA GLN A 539 -97.08 -11.23 36.23
C GLN A 539 -98.12 -10.64 37.20
N GLN A 540 -97.73 -9.62 37.98
CA GLN A 540 -98.65 -8.89 38.85
C GLN A 540 -99.73 -8.15 38.04
N GLY A 541 -99.35 -7.51 36.93
CA GLY A 541 -100.29 -6.86 36.02
C GLY A 541 -101.27 -7.83 35.38
N GLU A 542 -100.82 -9.02 34.98
CA GLU A 542 -101.69 -10.09 34.46
C GLU A 542 -102.64 -10.62 35.56
N ALA A 543 -102.16 -10.78 36.79
CA ALA A 543 -103.00 -11.16 37.93
C ALA A 543 -104.06 -10.08 38.26
N MET A 544 -103.69 -8.80 38.20
CA MET A 544 -104.62 -7.69 38.39
C MET A 544 -105.68 -7.65 37.28
N LYS A 545 -105.28 -7.82 36.01
CA LYS A 545 -106.23 -7.94 34.88
C LYS A 545 -107.21 -9.09 35.07
N LEU A 546 -106.74 -10.25 35.51
CA LEU A 546 -107.62 -11.39 35.80
C LEU A 546 -108.57 -11.10 36.98
N SER A 547 -108.12 -10.31 37.96
CA SER A 547 -108.96 -9.86 39.07
C SER A 547 -110.01 -8.85 38.59
N GLU A 548 -109.61 -7.94 37.68
CA GLU A 548 -110.47 -6.94 37.07
C GLU A 548 -111.56 -7.60 36.23
N THR A 549 -111.22 -8.59 35.39
CA THR A 549 -112.23 -9.36 34.63
C THR A 549 -113.18 -10.10 35.56
N LYS A 550 -112.70 -10.66 36.68
CA LYS A 550 -113.58 -11.31 37.67
C LYS A 550 -114.48 -10.32 38.40
N MET A 551 -113.99 -9.11 38.68
CA MET A 551 -114.78 -8.03 39.26
C MET A 551 -115.80 -7.50 38.27
N GLU A 552 -115.45 -7.43 36.99
CA GLU A 552 -116.35 -7.03 35.90
C GLU A 552 -117.43 -8.10 35.66
N GLU A 553 -117.08 -9.39 35.65
CA GLU A 553 -118.05 -10.50 35.63
C GLU A 553 -119.01 -10.45 36.83
N ARG A 554 -118.47 -10.18 38.02
CA ARG A 554 -119.29 -10.03 39.24
C ARG A 554 -120.18 -8.78 39.17
N SER A 555 -119.67 -7.68 38.66
CA SER A 555 -120.42 -6.45 38.41
C SER A 555 -121.55 -6.71 37.41
N ASN A 556 -121.26 -7.37 36.28
CA ASN A 556 -122.25 -7.74 35.28
C ASN A 556 -123.29 -8.73 35.82
N LYS A 557 -122.89 -9.65 36.70
CA LYS A 557 -123.82 -10.54 37.39
C LYS A 557 -124.73 -9.78 38.35
N LEU A 558 -124.18 -8.85 39.12
CA LEU A 558 -124.96 -7.96 39.99
C LEU A 558 -125.87 -7.03 39.18
N ILE A 559 -125.42 -6.52 38.03
CA ILE A 559 -126.24 -5.72 37.12
C ILE A 559 -127.40 -6.58 36.59
N LYS A 560 -127.16 -7.85 36.24
CA LYS A 560 -128.23 -8.79 35.86
C LYS A 560 -129.19 -9.05 37.02
N GLU A 561 -128.69 -9.32 38.23
CA GLU A 561 -129.53 -9.49 39.42
C GLU A 561 -130.33 -8.22 39.72
N VAL A 562 -129.77 -7.03 39.51
CA VAL A 562 -130.48 -5.74 39.65
C VAL A 562 -131.53 -5.57 38.55
N HIS A 563 -131.26 -5.96 37.30
CA HIS A 563 -132.24 -5.93 36.23
C HIS A 563 -133.36 -6.95 36.47
N GLU A 564 -133.04 -8.17 36.93
CA GLU A 564 -134.02 -9.18 37.30
C GLU A 564 -134.87 -8.72 38.49
N LEU A 565 -134.27 -8.06 39.48
CA LEU A 565 -135.02 -7.44 40.59
C LEU A 565 -135.82 -6.21 40.15
N GLN A 566 -135.33 -5.43 39.18
CA GLN A 566 -136.08 -4.33 38.58
C GLN A 566 -137.24 -4.84 37.73
N ASP A 567 -137.08 -5.96 37.02
CA ASP A 567 -138.12 -6.63 36.26
C ASP A 567 -139.13 -7.32 37.19
N GLU A 568 -138.69 -7.92 38.30
CA GLU A 568 -139.58 -8.43 39.34
C GLU A 568 -140.32 -7.30 40.06
N LEU A 569 -139.65 -6.18 40.32
CA LEU A 569 -140.27 -4.96 40.87
C LEU A 569 -141.24 -4.35 39.86
N HIS A 570 -140.91 -4.34 38.57
CA HIS A 570 -141.78 -3.87 37.51
C HIS A 570 -142.97 -4.82 37.33
N THR A 571 -142.78 -6.13 37.43
CA THR A 571 -143.86 -7.14 37.36
C THR A 571 -144.75 -7.06 38.60
N ARG A 572 -144.19 -6.85 39.79
CA ARG A 572 -144.96 -6.60 41.01
C ARG A 572 -145.64 -5.23 41.00
N SER A 573 -145.02 -4.21 40.42
CA SER A 573 -145.61 -2.90 40.18
C SER A 573 -146.76 -2.99 39.17
N MET A 574 -146.63 -3.81 38.12
CA MET A 574 -147.68 -4.13 37.16
C MET A 574 -148.80 -4.96 37.79
N ALA A 575 -148.49 -5.85 38.73
CA ALA A 575 -149.49 -6.58 39.52
C ALA A 575 -150.22 -5.68 40.54
N CYS A 576 -149.51 -4.74 41.16
CA CYS A 576 -150.09 -3.70 42.01
C CYS A 576 -150.91 -2.70 41.20
N SER A 577 -150.48 -2.34 39.99
CA SER A 577 -151.27 -1.58 39.01
C SER A 577 -152.52 -2.36 38.61
N ALA A 578 -152.42 -3.64 38.23
CA ALA A 578 -153.59 -4.45 37.83
C ALA A 578 -154.62 -4.67 38.96
N LEU A 579 -154.17 -4.66 40.23
CA LEU A 579 -155.04 -4.70 41.40
C LEU A 579 -155.65 -3.33 41.73
N GLN A 580 -154.93 -2.24 41.47
CA GLN A 580 -155.43 -0.87 41.60
C GLN A 580 -156.39 -0.49 40.44
N ASP A 581 -156.10 -0.92 39.21
CA ASP A 581 -156.92 -0.74 38.00
C ASP A 581 -158.26 -1.49 38.08
N LYS A 582 -158.36 -2.53 38.92
CA LYS A 582 -159.62 -3.24 39.21
C LYS A 582 -160.44 -2.57 40.31
N ILE A 583 -159.79 -1.79 41.18
CA ILE A 583 -160.43 -0.97 42.22
C ILE A 583 -160.89 0.37 41.62
N ASP A 584 -160.15 0.92 40.66
CA ASP A 584 -160.45 2.20 40.02
C ASP A 584 -161.39 2.07 38.78
N MET A 585 -161.47 0.92 38.09
CA MET A 585 -162.51 0.65 37.05
C MET A 585 -163.95 0.62 37.61
N LEU A 586 -164.11 0.39 38.92
CA LEU A 586 -165.42 0.41 39.60
C LEU A 586 -165.73 1.78 40.24
N GLN A 587 -164.77 2.72 40.24
CA GLN A 587 -164.95 4.12 40.61
C GLN A 587 -164.95 5.05 39.39
N LYS A 588 -165.57 4.51 38.32
CA LYS A 588 -166.39 5.22 37.34
C LYS A 588 -165.66 5.96 36.24
N GLU A 589 -166.26 5.85 35.05
CA GLU A 589 -166.90 7.00 34.40
C GLU A 589 -166.23 8.38 34.56
N LEU A 590 -164.91 8.48 34.39
CA LEU A 590 -164.19 9.76 34.40
C LEU A 590 -163.06 9.79 33.37
N THR A 591 -163.51 9.72 32.10
CA THR A 591 -163.05 10.54 30.97
C THR A 591 -161.56 10.63 30.58
N ARG A 592 -161.28 10.15 29.35
CA ARG A 592 -160.33 10.66 28.32
C ARG A 592 -158.82 10.48 28.60
N ILE A 593 -158.03 9.75 27.76
CA ILE A 593 -157.32 10.21 26.52
C ILE A 593 -156.37 11.43 26.80
N PRO A 594 -155.10 11.56 26.33
CA PRO A 594 -153.98 10.65 25.97
C PRO A 594 -152.52 11.24 26.26
N GLU A 595 -151.46 10.50 25.87
CA GLU A 595 -150.18 10.96 25.22
C GLU A 595 -149.08 11.84 25.90
N LEU A 596 -147.86 11.65 25.35
CA LEU A 596 -146.61 12.48 25.33
C LEU A 596 -145.53 12.12 26.37
N SER A 597 -144.22 12.17 26.11
CA SER A 597 -143.41 12.50 24.92
C SER A 597 -141.92 12.45 25.36
N ASP A 598 -141.07 11.92 24.48
CA ASP A 598 -139.70 12.34 24.14
C ASP A 598 -138.73 12.89 25.19
N LYS A 599 -137.55 12.25 25.25
CA LYS A 599 -136.21 12.87 25.01
C LYS A 599 -135.06 11.84 25.18
N HIS A 600 -134.48 11.36 24.07
CA HIS A 600 -133.14 10.75 24.05
C HIS A 600 -132.53 10.81 22.63
N ALA A 601 -132.04 12.00 22.24
CA ALA A 601 -131.52 12.25 20.90
C ALA A 601 -130.12 12.91 20.87
N ASP A 602 -129.27 12.74 21.90
CA ASP A 602 -127.94 13.39 21.93
C ASP A 602 -126.73 12.44 22.11
N ALA A 603 -126.90 11.12 22.02
CA ALA A 603 -125.80 10.16 22.27
C ALA A 603 -125.10 9.60 21.01
N VAL A 604 -125.35 10.13 19.81
CA VAL A 604 -124.87 9.50 18.54
C VAL A 604 -123.70 10.22 17.88
N VAL A 605 -123.25 11.38 18.38
CA VAL A 605 -122.20 12.17 17.69
C VAL A 605 -120.77 11.88 18.16
N GLN A 606 -120.54 11.22 19.32
CA GLN A 606 -119.18 11.04 19.86
C GLN A 606 -118.42 9.79 19.39
N VAL A 607 -119.02 8.89 18.61
CA VAL A 607 -118.37 7.61 18.21
C VAL A 607 -117.49 7.74 16.95
N ARG A 608 -117.62 8.81 16.15
CA ARG A 608 -116.90 8.92 14.86
C ARG A 608 -115.48 9.51 14.91
N SER A 609 -115.08 10.23 15.95
CA SER A 609 -113.75 10.91 15.98
C SER A 609 -112.61 10.02 16.48
N LEU A 610 -112.92 8.89 17.12
CA LEU A 610 -111.92 7.98 17.70
C LEU A 610 -111.44 6.89 16.73
N GLU A 611 -112.15 6.66 15.62
CA GLU A 611 -111.80 5.62 14.63
C GLU A 611 -110.74 6.09 13.61
N GLU A 612 -110.58 7.39 13.38
CA GLU A 612 -109.60 7.95 12.42
C GLU A 612 -108.17 8.05 12.99
N ALA A 613 -108.01 8.31 14.30
CA ALA A 613 -106.70 8.39 14.96
C ALA A 613 -105.99 7.01 15.08
N LEU A 614 -106.75 5.92 15.06
CA LEU A 614 -106.22 4.55 15.13
C LEU A 614 -105.62 4.07 13.79
N LYS A 615 -105.91 4.76 12.69
CA LYS A 615 -105.50 4.37 11.33
C LYS A 615 -104.15 4.96 10.92
N THR A 616 -103.82 6.16 11.41
CA THR A 616 -102.54 6.85 11.17
C THR A 616 -101.36 6.22 11.93
N MET A 617 -101.58 5.83 13.20
CA MET A 617 -100.54 5.18 14.03
C MET A 617 -100.13 3.78 13.54
N LYS A 618 -100.98 3.08 12.78
CA LYS A 618 -100.65 1.76 12.22
C LYS A 618 -99.72 1.86 11.00
N LEU A 619 -99.80 2.94 10.24
CA LEU A 619 -98.99 3.18 9.04
C LEU A 619 -97.54 3.55 9.37
N GLU A 620 -97.31 4.27 10.47
CA GLU A 620 -95.95 4.64 10.92
C GLU A 620 -95.18 3.45 11.50
N LYS A 621 -95.88 2.49 12.12
CA LYS A 621 -95.29 1.25 12.64
C LYS A 621 -94.73 0.37 11.52
N GLU A 622 -95.42 0.27 10.39
CA GLU A 622 -94.97 -0.56 9.25
C GLU A 622 -93.73 0.04 8.56
N ARG A 623 -93.66 1.36 8.41
CA ARG A 623 -92.47 2.04 7.86
C ARG A 623 -91.22 1.89 8.73
N ALA A 624 -91.37 1.90 10.05
CA ALA A 624 -90.25 1.72 10.97
C ALA A 624 -89.69 0.28 10.93
N LEU A 625 -90.55 -0.73 10.68
CA LEU A 625 -90.13 -2.12 10.57
C LEU A 625 -89.37 -2.40 9.26
N GLU A 626 -89.78 -1.79 8.15
CA GLU A 626 -89.06 -1.92 6.87
C GLU A 626 -87.66 -1.30 6.90
N MET A 627 -87.49 -0.16 7.59
CA MET A 627 -86.19 0.49 7.76
C MET A 627 -85.22 -0.36 8.62
N LEU A 628 -85.75 -1.08 9.61
CA LEU A 628 -84.98 -1.94 10.50
C LEU A 628 -84.47 -3.21 9.79
N ASP A 629 -85.26 -3.76 8.86
CA ASP A 629 -84.86 -4.90 8.02
C ASP A 629 -83.83 -4.52 6.94
N ALA A 630 -83.87 -3.28 6.42
CA ALA A 630 -82.86 -2.78 5.49
C ALA A 630 -81.48 -2.66 6.17
N LEU A 631 -81.43 -2.08 7.38
CA LEU A 631 -80.20 -1.91 8.15
C LEU A 631 -79.58 -3.26 8.59
N ARG A 632 -80.40 -4.28 8.88
CA ARG A 632 -79.89 -5.63 9.20
C ARG A 632 -79.20 -6.28 8.01
N LYS A 633 -79.74 -6.12 6.80
CA LYS A 633 -79.14 -6.68 5.58
C LYS A 633 -77.81 -6.03 5.23
N GLU A 634 -77.67 -4.72 5.45
CA GLU A 634 -76.40 -4.02 5.27
C GLU A 634 -75.34 -4.46 6.29
N HIS A 635 -75.73 -4.64 7.56
CA HIS A 635 -74.82 -5.14 8.58
C HIS A 635 -74.30 -6.55 8.28
N GLU A 636 -75.17 -7.46 7.81
CA GLU A 636 -74.77 -8.82 7.42
C GLU A 636 -73.82 -8.83 6.21
N LEU A 637 -74.01 -7.92 5.25
CA LEU A 637 -73.11 -7.78 4.10
C LEU A 637 -71.73 -7.28 4.52
N ALA A 638 -71.67 -6.29 5.41
CA ALA A 638 -70.43 -5.77 5.97
C ALA A 638 -69.67 -6.84 6.78
N GLN A 639 -70.39 -7.68 7.53
CA GLN A 639 -69.80 -8.78 8.29
C GLN A 639 -69.16 -9.84 7.38
N ARG A 640 -69.81 -10.22 6.28
CA ARG A 640 -69.25 -11.17 5.30
C ARG A 640 -67.99 -10.62 4.62
N GLN A 641 -67.96 -9.32 4.31
CA GLN A 641 -66.77 -8.68 3.74
C GLN A 641 -65.61 -8.67 4.75
N PHE A 642 -65.89 -8.38 6.02
CA PHE A 642 -64.88 -8.40 7.08
C PHE A 642 -64.28 -9.80 7.31
N GLU A 643 -65.10 -10.85 7.27
CA GLU A 643 -64.61 -12.24 7.35
C GLU A 643 -63.75 -12.62 6.13
N GLY A 644 -64.13 -12.15 4.94
CA GLY A 644 -63.31 -12.27 3.73
C GLY A 644 -61.91 -11.66 3.91
N PHE A 645 -61.84 -10.40 4.36
CA PHE A 645 -60.56 -9.74 4.63
C PHE A 645 -59.73 -10.43 5.71
N LYS A 646 -60.38 -10.96 6.76
CA LYS A 646 -59.69 -11.72 7.82
C LYS A 646 -59.05 -13.01 7.27
N SER A 647 -59.73 -13.71 6.37
CA SER A 647 -59.21 -14.93 5.75
C SER A 647 -58.00 -14.65 4.84
N GLU A 648 -58.03 -13.54 4.10
CA GLU A 648 -56.95 -13.13 3.20
C GLU A 648 -55.71 -12.65 3.97
N LEU A 649 -55.91 -11.93 5.08
CA LEU A 649 -54.84 -11.54 5.99
C LEU A 649 -54.13 -12.75 6.60
N HIS A 650 -54.87 -13.81 6.95
CA HIS A 650 -54.28 -15.06 7.45
C HIS A 650 -53.49 -15.81 6.38
N LYS A 651 -53.96 -15.83 5.12
CA LYS A 651 -53.20 -16.40 4.00
C LYS A 651 -51.89 -15.65 3.73
N GLN A 652 -51.94 -14.31 3.73
CA GLN A 652 -50.73 -13.51 3.53
C GLN A 652 -49.71 -13.68 4.67
N LYS A 653 -50.18 -13.78 5.92
CA LYS A 653 -49.31 -14.10 7.07
C LYS A 653 -48.68 -15.49 6.97
N ALA A 654 -49.42 -16.50 6.50
CA ALA A 654 -48.87 -17.85 6.32
C ALA A 654 -47.78 -17.88 5.23
N LEU A 655 -48.03 -17.22 4.10
CA LEU A 655 -47.06 -17.14 2.98
C LEU A 655 -45.78 -16.38 3.35
N THR A 656 -45.88 -15.30 4.14
CA THR A 656 -44.72 -14.55 4.64
C THR A 656 -43.95 -15.30 5.73
N GLN A 657 -44.64 -16.07 6.57
CA GLN A 657 -44.00 -16.94 7.56
C GLN A 657 -43.21 -18.07 6.87
N GLU A 658 -43.78 -18.67 5.82
CA GLU A 658 -43.17 -19.77 5.08
C GLU A 658 -41.94 -19.33 4.28
N SER A 659 -42.00 -18.16 3.64
CA SER A 659 -40.83 -17.57 2.96
C SER A 659 -39.71 -17.22 3.95
N SER A 660 -40.05 -16.63 5.10
CA SER A 660 -39.09 -16.32 6.18
C SER A 660 -38.38 -17.58 6.71
N ASN A 661 -39.13 -18.65 6.96
CA ASN A 661 -38.57 -19.92 7.44
C ASN A 661 -37.63 -20.57 6.39
N LYS A 662 -37.97 -20.46 5.10
CA LYS A 662 -37.12 -20.96 4.02
C LYS A 662 -35.79 -20.21 3.95
N THR A 663 -35.81 -18.88 4.06
CA THR A 663 -34.60 -18.05 4.09
C THR A 663 -33.76 -18.30 5.33
N GLN A 664 -34.38 -18.45 6.51
CA GLN A 664 -33.67 -18.80 7.75
C GLN A 664 -32.97 -20.16 7.67
N ARG A 665 -33.59 -21.14 7.00
CA ARG A 665 -32.99 -22.45 6.78
C ARG A 665 -31.78 -22.37 5.86
N GLN A 666 -31.89 -21.65 4.74
CA GLN A 666 -30.77 -21.44 3.80
C GLN A 666 -29.58 -20.76 4.48
N LEU A 667 -29.82 -19.70 5.27
CA LEU A 667 -28.77 -19.02 6.02
C LEU A 667 -28.09 -19.93 7.05
N ARG A 668 -28.84 -20.81 7.72
CA ARG A 668 -28.25 -21.78 8.66
C ARG A 668 -27.37 -22.82 7.96
N GLU A 669 -27.79 -23.29 6.79
CA GLU A 669 -27.03 -24.23 5.98
C GLU A 669 -25.72 -23.58 5.46
N GLU A 670 -25.78 -22.31 5.04
CA GLU A 670 -24.61 -21.54 4.59
C GLU A 670 -23.63 -21.23 5.73
N ILE A 671 -24.13 -20.83 6.91
CA ILE A 671 -23.30 -20.64 8.11
C ILE A 671 -22.61 -21.96 8.50
N ALA A 672 -23.31 -23.09 8.43
CA ALA A 672 -22.72 -24.40 8.73
C ALA A 672 -21.61 -24.78 7.75
N ALA A 673 -21.81 -24.53 6.45
CA ALA A 673 -20.80 -24.77 5.42
C ALA A 673 -19.54 -23.90 5.63
N LEU A 674 -19.72 -22.60 5.85
CA LEU A 674 -18.61 -21.68 6.12
C LEU A 674 -17.87 -22.00 7.43
N THR A 675 -18.59 -22.49 8.44
CA THR A 675 -17.97 -22.92 9.71
C THR A 675 -17.12 -24.16 9.50
N SER A 676 -17.59 -25.12 8.70
CA SER A 676 -16.79 -26.31 8.32
C SER A 676 -15.53 -25.92 7.57
N GLU A 677 -15.63 -25.03 6.57
CA GLU A 677 -14.48 -24.56 5.79
C GLU A 677 -13.46 -23.83 6.67
N ARG A 678 -13.92 -22.98 7.59
CA ARG A 678 -13.06 -22.33 8.58
C ARG A 678 -12.32 -23.36 9.45
N ASP A 679 -13.01 -24.40 9.90
CA ASP A 679 -12.43 -25.41 10.78
C ASP A 679 -11.41 -26.29 10.05
N ASP A 680 -11.66 -26.60 8.76
CA ASP A 680 -10.72 -27.30 7.89
C ASP A 680 -9.45 -26.45 7.64
N LEU A 681 -9.62 -25.16 7.32
CA LEU A 681 -8.51 -24.22 7.16
C LEU A 681 -7.72 -24.02 8.46
N ALA A 682 -8.40 -23.97 9.60
CA ALA A 682 -7.75 -23.87 10.91
C ALA A 682 -6.94 -25.15 11.23
N ALA A 683 -7.46 -26.32 10.87
CA ALA A 683 -6.73 -27.58 11.02
C ALA A 683 -5.49 -27.64 10.11
N GLU A 684 -5.59 -27.15 8.87
CA GLU A 684 -4.47 -27.05 7.94
C GLU A 684 -3.40 -26.05 8.42
N LEU A 685 -3.83 -24.90 8.92
CA LEU A 685 -2.94 -23.90 9.50
C LEU A 685 -2.21 -24.44 10.74
N ASN A 686 -2.90 -25.17 11.61
CA ASN A 686 -2.28 -25.82 12.78
C ASN A 686 -1.26 -26.89 12.37
N ARG A 687 -1.53 -27.68 11.32
CA ARG A 687 -0.54 -28.61 10.75
C ARG A 687 0.69 -27.89 10.21
N PHE A 688 0.49 -26.75 9.55
CA PHE A 688 1.59 -25.91 9.07
C PHE A 688 2.46 -25.37 10.20
N TYR A 689 1.85 -24.92 11.31
CA TYR A 689 2.61 -24.44 12.47
C TYR A 689 3.35 -25.53 13.24
N ALA A 690 2.83 -26.76 13.27
CA ALA A 690 3.44 -27.90 13.94
C ALA A 690 4.72 -28.45 13.27
N LEU A 691 5.06 -28.01 12.06
CA LEU A 691 6.28 -28.46 11.38
C LEU A 691 7.57 -27.96 12.08
N PRO A 692 8.61 -28.80 12.24
CA PRO A 692 9.88 -28.37 12.83
C PRO A 692 10.56 -27.27 12.00
N SER A 693 11.24 -26.32 12.65
CA SER A 693 12.05 -25.27 12.00
C SER A 693 13.52 -25.49 12.35
N PRO A 694 14.42 -25.73 11.36
CA PRO A 694 14.20 -25.65 9.91
C PRO A 694 13.34 -26.79 9.34
N CYS A 695 12.52 -26.49 8.33
CA CYS A 695 11.64 -27.44 7.65
C CYS A 695 12.16 -27.77 6.24
N GLY A 696 12.00 -29.03 5.83
CA GLY A 696 12.29 -29.49 4.46
C GLY A 696 11.06 -29.50 3.55
N ILE A 697 11.17 -30.19 2.41
CA ILE A 697 10.09 -30.42 1.44
C ILE A 697 9.45 -31.82 1.55
N GLY A 698 9.82 -32.59 2.58
CA GLY A 698 9.37 -33.98 2.76
C GLY A 698 10.06 -34.99 1.84
N MET A 699 11.29 -34.72 1.43
CA MET A 699 12.11 -35.60 0.59
C MET A 699 13.27 -36.18 1.39
N GLY A 700 13.41 -37.50 1.43
CA GLY A 700 14.57 -38.20 1.98
C GLY A 700 15.59 -38.50 0.89
N ILE A 701 16.88 -38.25 1.15
CA ILE A 701 17.97 -38.58 0.23
C ILE A 701 18.88 -39.67 0.80
N SER A 702 19.34 -40.57 -0.07
CA SER A 702 20.32 -41.62 0.24
C SER A 702 21.50 -41.55 -0.71
N GLU A 703 22.62 -42.09 -0.28
CA GLU A 703 23.81 -42.25 -1.09
C GLU A 703 23.90 -43.67 -1.64
N VAL A 704 24.15 -43.80 -2.94
CA VAL A 704 24.41 -45.07 -3.62
C VAL A 704 25.77 -44.96 -4.32
N LEU A 705 26.64 -45.95 -4.08
CA LEU A 705 27.91 -46.08 -4.79
C LEU A 705 27.70 -46.88 -6.08
N GLU A 706 27.83 -46.23 -7.22
CA GLU A 706 27.76 -46.86 -8.53
C GLU A 706 29.08 -46.62 -9.27
N HIS A 707 29.76 -47.68 -9.71
CA HIS A 707 31.03 -47.60 -10.47
C HIS A 707 32.13 -46.70 -9.84
N SER A 708 32.22 -46.67 -8.51
CA SER A 708 33.15 -45.81 -7.74
C SER A 708 32.80 -44.31 -7.74
N THR A 709 31.64 -43.93 -8.28
CA THR A 709 31.07 -42.58 -8.17
C THR A 709 29.95 -42.55 -7.13
N ARG A 710 29.99 -41.55 -6.26
CA ARG A 710 28.98 -41.28 -5.24
C ARG A 710 27.78 -40.59 -5.90
N ILE A 711 26.65 -41.28 -5.97
CA ILE A 711 25.40 -40.74 -6.51
C ILE A 711 24.41 -40.54 -5.37
N ILE A 712 23.73 -39.41 -5.35
CA ILE A 712 22.72 -39.11 -4.34
C ILE A 712 21.35 -39.26 -4.97
N THR A 713 20.53 -40.12 -4.39
CA THR A 713 19.22 -40.49 -4.93
C THR A 713 18.11 -40.19 -3.93
N VAL A 714 16.91 -39.97 -4.44
CA VAL A 714 15.70 -39.81 -3.62
C VAL A 714 15.33 -41.17 -3.02
N SER A 715 15.52 -41.30 -1.72
CA SER A 715 15.28 -42.55 -0.97
C SER A 715 13.81 -42.76 -0.61
N ASP A 716 13.10 -41.69 -0.24
CA ASP A 716 11.73 -41.74 0.22
C ASP A 716 11.04 -40.37 0.11
N LEU A 717 9.71 -40.38 0.05
CA LEU A 717 8.87 -39.18 -0.01
C LEU A 717 7.85 -39.25 1.12
N ALA A 718 7.89 -38.28 2.03
CA ALA A 718 7.02 -38.22 3.19
C ALA A 718 5.55 -38.05 2.77
N PRO A 719 4.61 -38.88 3.27
CA PRO A 719 3.20 -38.82 2.91
C PRO A 719 2.58 -37.44 3.15
N GLY A 720 1.89 -36.90 2.14
CA GLY A 720 1.17 -35.62 2.23
C GLY A 720 2.06 -34.37 2.22
N GLN A 721 3.36 -34.49 1.94
CA GLN A 721 4.28 -33.35 1.82
C GLN A 721 4.45 -32.91 0.37
N SER A 722 4.91 -31.67 0.14
CA SER A 722 5.04 -31.10 -1.21
C SER A 722 5.80 -32.00 -2.18
N ALA A 723 6.89 -32.64 -1.77
CA ALA A 723 7.67 -33.51 -2.67
C ALA A 723 6.84 -34.70 -3.18
N GLN A 724 6.01 -35.31 -2.34
CA GLN A 724 5.11 -36.40 -2.74
C GLN A 724 3.90 -35.88 -3.54
N LEU A 725 3.23 -34.84 -3.03
CA LEU A 725 1.98 -34.33 -3.62
C LEU A 725 2.19 -33.71 -5.00
N SER A 726 3.37 -33.18 -5.27
CA SER A 726 3.74 -32.63 -6.58
C SER A 726 3.68 -33.66 -7.71
N GLY A 727 3.92 -34.95 -7.42
CA GLY A 727 4.13 -35.99 -8.41
C GLY A 727 5.37 -35.80 -9.32
N ALA A 728 6.07 -34.66 -9.21
CA ALA A 728 7.21 -34.30 -10.04
C ALA A 728 8.47 -35.10 -9.67
N ILE A 729 8.67 -35.30 -8.36
CA ILE A 729 9.80 -36.05 -7.78
C ILE A 729 9.35 -37.48 -7.50
N ARG A 730 10.18 -38.46 -7.87
CA ARG A 730 9.95 -39.87 -7.59
C ARG A 730 11.09 -40.48 -6.79
N LYS A 731 10.77 -41.51 -6.02
CA LYS A 731 11.78 -42.37 -5.40
C LYS A 731 12.68 -42.96 -6.49
N GLY A 732 14.00 -42.84 -6.30
CA GLY A 732 15.02 -43.26 -7.24
C GLY A 732 15.57 -42.15 -8.15
N ASP A 733 14.93 -40.98 -8.25
CA ASP A 733 15.48 -39.85 -9.01
C ASP A 733 16.86 -39.44 -8.43
N GLU A 734 17.82 -39.17 -9.30
CA GLU A 734 19.17 -38.72 -8.94
C GLU A 734 19.18 -37.21 -8.68
N LEU A 735 19.70 -36.78 -7.53
CA LEU A 735 19.84 -35.38 -7.17
C LEU A 735 21.16 -34.82 -7.72
N VAL A 736 21.04 -33.93 -8.71
CA VAL A 736 22.18 -33.32 -9.41
C VAL A 736 22.60 -32.01 -8.77
N ALA A 737 21.65 -31.14 -8.39
CA ALA A 737 21.93 -29.86 -7.75
C ALA A 737 20.82 -29.39 -6.80
N VAL A 738 21.19 -28.57 -5.81
CA VAL A 738 20.30 -27.90 -4.86
C VAL A 738 20.61 -26.40 -4.89
N ASP A 739 19.62 -25.58 -5.25
CA ASP A 739 19.74 -24.12 -5.43
C ASP A 739 20.93 -23.74 -6.35
N GLY A 740 21.11 -24.51 -7.43
CA GLY A 740 22.20 -24.33 -8.40
C GLY A 740 23.57 -24.86 -7.95
N VAL A 741 23.68 -25.39 -6.72
CA VAL A 741 24.92 -25.98 -6.21
C VAL A 741 24.92 -27.49 -6.49
N LEU A 742 25.94 -27.97 -7.20
CA LEU A 742 26.07 -29.40 -7.54
C LEU A 742 26.13 -30.27 -6.27
N ALA A 743 25.39 -31.37 -6.29
CA ALA A 743 25.39 -32.38 -5.23
C ALA A 743 26.68 -33.22 -5.25
N ALA A 744 27.31 -33.34 -6.42
CA ALA A 744 28.61 -34.00 -6.57
C ALA A 744 29.68 -33.29 -5.73
N GLY A 745 30.35 -34.05 -4.86
CA GLY A 745 31.38 -33.54 -3.96
C GLY A 745 30.87 -32.99 -2.62
N GLN A 746 29.55 -32.92 -2.41
CA GLN A 746 28.99 -32.57 -1.11
C GLN A 746 28.72 -33.81 -0.25
N THR A 747 28.78 -33.63 1.06
CA THR A 747 28.36 -34.66 2.00
C THR A 747 26.84 -34.73 2.09
N LEU A 748 26.32 -35.90 2.47
CA LEU A 748 24.87 -36.09 2.66
C LEU A 748 24.28 -35.10 3.67
N ASP A 749 25.03 -34.75 4.71
CA ASP A 749 24.58 -33.84 5.76
C ASP A 749 24.55 -32.37 5.30
N GLU A 750 25.51 -31.95 4.48
CA GLU A 750 25.50 -30.63 3.85
C GLU A 750 24.29 -30.46 2.92
N LEU A 751 23.97 -31.50 2.13
CA LEU A 751 22.81 -31.47 1.25
C LEU A 751 21.49 -31.49 2.02
N LYS A 752 21.39 -32.28 3.09
CA LYS A 752 20.24 -32.21 4.03
C LYS A 752 20.10 -30.80 4.63
N GLY A 753 21.21 -30.18 5.00
CA GLY A 753 21.24 -28.81 5.52
C GLY A 753 20.85 -27.74 4.50
N ARG A 754 21.03 -27.99 3.20
CA ARG A 754 20.58 -27.10 2.11
C ARG A 754 19.11 -27.32 1.73
N ILE A 755 18.65 -28.56 1.78
CA ILE A 755 17.25 -28.91 1.51
C ILE A 755 16.35 -28.40 2.65
N ALA A 756 16.81 -28.51 3.90
CA ALA A 756 16.14 -27.92 5.05
C ALA A 756 16.41 -26.40 5.12
N GLY A 757 15.41 -25.59 5.45
CA GLY A 757 15.57 -24.14 5.48
C GLY A 757 14.43 -23.42 6.19
N ARG A 758 14.42 -22.08 6.08
CA ARG A 758 13.34 -21.27 6.66
C ARG A 758 12.00 -21.64 6.01
N ARG A 759 10.96 -21.75 6.83
CA ARG A 759 9.59 -22.03 6.36
C ARG A 759 9.14 -20.99 5.32
N GLY A 760 8.51 -21.46 4.25
CA GLY A 760 8.05 -20.66 3.11
C GLY A 760 9.14 -20.24 2.11
N SER A 761 10.42 -20.51 2.39
CA SER A 761 11.50 -20.23 1.42
C SER A 761 11.43 -21.17 0.22
N LYS A 762 11.86 -20.67 -0.95
CA LYS A 762 11.93 -21.46 -2.18
C LYS A 762 13.21 -22.31 -2.21
N LEU A 763 13.10 -23.50 -2.77
CA LEU A 763 14.17 -24.47 -2.99
C LEU A 763 14.05 -24.97 -4.43
N THR A 764 15.12 -24.86 -5.21
CA THR A 764 15.18 -25.39 -6.58
C THR A 764 16.06 -26.62 -6.59
N LEU A 765 15.51 -27.76 -7.02
CA LEU A 765 16.22 -29.02 -7.15
C LEU A 765 16.40 -29.36 -8.62
N THR A 766 17.62 -29.67 -9.03
CA THR A 766 17.89 -30.29 -10.33
C THR A 766 18.02 -31.78 -10.13
N LEU A 767 17.14 -32.54 -10.77
CA LEU A 767 17.00 -33.98 -10.64
C LEU A 767 17.19 -34.65 -11.99
N LYS A 768 17.60 -35.91 -12.01
CA LYS A 768 17.73 -36.72 -13.20
C LYS A 768 17.01 -38.04 -13.01
N ARG A 769 16.13 -38.38 -13.95
CA ARG A 769 15.34 -39.62 -13.88
C ARG A 769 16.17 -40.79 -14.39
N THR A 770 16.42 -41.76 -13.51
CA THR A 770 17.20 -42.98 -13.79
C THR A 770 16.33 -44.20 -14.08
N SER A 771 15.02 -44.13 -13.82
CA SER A 771 14.10 -45.24 -14.08
C SER A 771 13.72 -45.35 -15.55
N ALA A 772 13.84 -46.57 -16.10
CA ALA A 772 13.47 -46.92 -17.47
C ALA A 772 11.96 -46.89 -17.76
N GLU A 773 11.12 -46.75 -16.72
CA GLU A 773 9.66 -46.76 -16.85
C GLU A 773 9.08 -45.46 -17.44
N ASP A 774 9.86 -44.37 -17.47
CA ASP A 774 9.40 -43.05 -17.93
C ASP A 774 10.12 -42.64 -19.23
N SER A 775 9.67 -43.19 -20.35
CA SER A 775 10.32 -43.10 -21.66
C SER A 775 10.55 -41.67 -22.18
N PHE A 776 9.81 -40.67 -21.65
CA PHE A 776 9.94 -39.26 -22.06
C PHE A 776 11.05 -38.48 -21.34
N ARG A 777 11.41 -38.87 -20.11
CA ARG A 777 12.36 -38.11 -19.26
C ARG A 777 13.58 -38.92 -18.83
N ASN A 778 13.65 -40.19 -19.20
CA ASN A 778 14.77 -41.05 -18.85
C ASN A 778 16.11 -40.42 -19.30
N GLY A 779 17.01 -40.20 -18.34
CA GLY A 779 18.34 -39.62 -18.56
C GLY A 779 18.39 -38.10 -18.75
N ARG A 780 17.25 -37.38 -18.78
CA ARG A 780 17.22 -35.91 -18.85
C ARG A 780 17.16 -35.29 -17.46
N GLU A 781 17.93 -34.22 -17.28
CA GLU A 781 17.84 -33.37 -16.09
C GLU A 781 16.58 -32.51 -16.16
N PHE A 782 15.92 -32.33 -15.02
CA PHE A 782 14.76 -31.45 -14.87
C PHE A 782 14.87 -30.69 -13.56
N SER A 783 14.40 -29.44 -13.56
CA SER A 783 14.44 -28.58 -12.37
C SER A 783 13.05 -28.41 -11.78
N VAL A 784 12.97 -28.56 -10.46
CA VAL A 784 11.74 -28.44 -9.68
C VAL A 784 11.95 -27.41 -8.59
N THR A 785 11.17 -26.33 -8.62
CA THR A 785 11.17 -25.29 -7.60
C THR A 785 10.00 -25.50 -6.64
N MET A 786 10.29 -25.63 -5.35
CA MET A 786 9.32 -25.94 -4.30
C MET A 786 9.43 -24.99 -3.11
N LYS A 787 8.34 -24.80 -2.34
CA LYS A 787 8.39 -24.07 -1.07
C LYS A 787 8.60 -25.00 0.12
N ARG A 788 9.54 -24.67 1.00
CA ARG A 788 9.84 -25.43 2.22
C ARG A 788 8.70 -25.30 3.24
N GLY A 789 8.24 -26.41 3.79
CA GLY A 789 7.19 -26.47 4.82
C GLY A 789 5.78 -26.12 4.36
N CYS A 790 5.50 -26.15 3.06
CA CYS A 790 4.13 -26.02 2.53
C CYS A 790 3.56 -27.40 2.18
N PHE A 791 2.25 -27.48 1.89
CA PHE A 791 1.55 -28.70 1.49
C PHE A 791 0.82 -28.44 0.19
N GLY A 792 0.76 -29.42 -0.72
CA GLY A 792 0.02 -29.29 -1.99
C GLY A 792 0.91 -29.16 -3.24
N PRO A 793 0.38 -29.59 -4.41
CA PRO A 793 1.08 -29.53 -5.70
C PRO A 793 1.28 -28.11 -6.23
N GLU A 794 0.45 -27.15 -5.85
CA GLU A 794 0.50 -25.73 -6.25
C GLU A 794 1.77 -25.00 -5.79
N HIS A 795 2.52 -25.61 -4.89
CA HIS A 795 3.79 -25.09 -4.41
C HIS A 795 5.00 -25.66 -5.13
N CYS A 796 4.78 -26.50 -6.15
CA CYS A 796 5.77 -27.08 -7.01
C CYS A 796 5.65 -26.49 -8.42
N ILE A 797 6.71 -25.83 -8.89
CA ILE A 797 6.82 -25.29 -10.25
C ILE A 797 7.93 -26.06 -10.93
N MET A 798 7.61 -26.78 -12.00
CA MET A 798 8.64 -27.37 -12.86
C MET A 798 9.11 -26.33 -13.87
N GLU A 799 10.41 -26.14 -13.99
CA GLU A 799 10.98 -25.29 -15.03
C GLU A 799 11.22 -26.15 -16.28
N GLY A 800 10.51 -25.87 -17.37
CA GLY A 800 10.70 -26.53 -18.66
C GLY A 800 9.50 -27.29 -19.25
N GLU A 801 8.25 -26.96 -18.86
CA GLU A 801 7.03 -27.32 -19.60
C GLU A 801 6.43 -26.12 -20.34
#